data_AF-B9G8S7-F1
#
_entry.id   AF-B9G8S7-F1
#
_cell.length_a   1.000
_cell.length_b   1.000
_cell.length_c   1.000
_cell.angle_alpha   90.00
_cell.angle_beta   90.00
_cell.angle_gamma   90.00
#
_symmetry.space_group_name_H-M   'P 1'
#
loop_
_entity.id
_entity.type
_entity.pdbx_description
1 polymer ?
#
loop_
_entity_poly.entity_id
_entity_poly.type
_entity_poly.pdbx_seq_one_letter_code
_entity_poly.pdbx_strand_id
1 'polypeptide(L)'
;MGQLHNLMLLLPCLIFSTLLRTEAMSVAPVKVSTTPIFPTIPRGQTNKDFQVLLRVEAPPAADLNSHVPLDVVAVLDVSGSMNDPVAAASPKSNLQGSRLDVLKASMKFVIRKLADGDRLSIVAFNDGPVKEYSSGLLDVSGDGRSIAGKKIDRLQARGGTALMPALEEAVKILDERQGSSRNRVGFILLLTDGDDTTGFRWTRDAIHGAVAKYPVHTFGLGASHDPEALLHIAQGSRGTYSFVDDDNLANIAGALAVCLGGLKTVAAVDTRVSLKAAELSGGGARIVRVDSGGYESSVACGGASGEVVVGVLYTGEVKNFVVHLHVPAASSTTLTFSSVECGGYYDAATVCDHCHHRHQQQLLAVGYSYSHAPGAASAAVSVEGHGVFVERPEVAAVFVSVDGVGVGGGRQRQIPLPSPVVMQHMVRFELLELVAGFAEAEMASKPETTKTKPRAADVLQGKWEEFRRARQFWGGVELDGVEREVDAMVASLRSGLAYVGSWVSSHQMQRATAMGSPEKVVAEFMTPAMVIMVEEARKLPPPPAAAAAEAARERPSGCDGGDDLHHVIRQQLELWSKDPEVMRRPEVRRPLAGLGDTLREAHELVMSCQGMTMHWFDTTPMILPGGSPKCMNQRRMRRNFGSLTSSGHCALLA
;
A
#
# COMPACT_ATOMS: atom_id res chain seq x y z
N MET A 1 34.45 -63.07 6.00
CA MET A 1 34.60 -61.79 6.74
C MET A 1 34.47 -60.52 5.89
N GLY A 2 34.23 -60.59 4.57
CA GLY A 2 34.16 -59.41 3.70
C GLY A 2 32.78 -58.75 3.52
N GLN A 3 31.67 -59.36 3.97
CA GLN A 3 30.31 -58.81 3.80
C GLN A 3 29.73 -58.12 5.05
N LEU A 4 30.43 -58.17 6.18
CA LEU A 4 30.00 -57.50 7.42
C LEU A 4 30.60 -56.09 7.60
N HIS A 5 31.64 -55.73 6.84
CA HIS A 5 32.28 -54.41 6.94
C HIS A 5 31.54 -53.30 6.17
N ASN A 6 30.84 -53.61 5.08
CA ASN A 6 30.05 -52.58 4.35
C ASN A 6 28.74 -52.21 5.05
N LEU A 7 28.22 -53.05 5.96
CA LEU A 7 26.99 -52.74 6.69
C LEU A 7 27.25 -51.83 7.91
N MET A 8 28.47 -51.83 8.46
CA MET A 8 28.85 -50.98 9.59
C MET A 8 29.20 -49.53 9.21
N LEU A 9 29.47 -49.26 7.93
CA LEU A 9 29.71 -47.90 7.42
C LEU A 9 28.43 -47.17 6.96
N LEU A 10 27.32 -47.88 6.76
CA LEU A 10 26.03 -47.29 6.38
C LEU A 10 25.15 -46.92 7.58
N LEU A 11 25.41 -47.49 8.77
CA LEU A 11 24.66 -47.16 9.98
C LEU A 11 24.87 -45.72 10.47
N PRO A 12 26.09 -45.13 10.46
CA PRO A 12 26.27 -43.74 10.86
C PRO A 12 25.63 -42.76 9.87
N CYS A 13 25.66 -43.06 8.57
CA CYS A 13 25.02 -42.22 7.55
C CYS A 13 23.48 -42.29 7.61
N LEU A 14 22.91 -43.45 7.93
CA LEU A 14 21.47 -43.58 8.15
C LEU A 14 21.03 -42.93 9.46
N ILE A 15 21.83 -43.00 10.53
CA ILE A 15 21.52 -42.32 11.79
C ILE A 15 21.65 -40.80 11.63
N PHE A 16 22.64 -40.29 10.89
CA PHE A 16 22.74 -38.86 10.56
C PHE A 16 21.65 -38.40 9.59
N SER A 17 21.18 -39.25 8.66
CA SER A 17 20.05 -38.90 7.78
C SER A 17 18.68 -39.03 8.47
N THR A 18 18.56 -39.85 9.53
CA THR A 18 17.32 -39.96 10.33
C THR A 18 17.25 -38.96 11.48
N LEU A 19 18.36 -38.35 11.90
CA LEU A 19 18.36 -37.16 12.77
C LEU A 19 18.12 -35.85 12.00
N LEU A 20 18.06 -35.91 10.68
CA LEU A 20 17.49 -34.88 9.80
C LEU A 20 16.04 -35.20 9.40
N ARG A 21 15.33 -36.03 10.17
CA ARG A 21 13.88 -36.13 10.07
C ARG A 21 13.23 -34.93 10.77
N THR A 22 12.71 -34.07 9.92
CA THR A 22 11.50 -33.28 10.17
C THR A 22 11.58 -32.36 11.38
N GLU A 23 12.49 -31.39 11.35
CA GLU A 23 11.93 -30.04 11.45
C GLU A 23 11.09 -29.87 10.19
N ALA A 24 9.80 -30.19 10.27
CA ALA A 24 8.85 -29.48 9.42
C ALA A 24 9.19 -28.02 9.68
N MET A 25 9.76 -27.31 8.69
CA MET A 25 10.09 -25.91 8.83
C MET A 25 8.81 -25.23 9.29
N SER A 26 8.72 -24.95 10.59
CA SER A 26 7.52 -24.37 11.17
C SER A 26 7.49 -22.96 10.62
N VAL A 27 6.46 -22.65 9.84
CA VAL A 27 6.15 -21.27 9.44
C VAL A 27 6.32 -20.42 10.69
N ALA A 28 7.18 -19.40 10.64
CA ALA A 28 7.38 -18.56 11.80
C ALA A 28 6.02 -18.01 12.25
N PRO A 29 5.68 -18.07 13.55
CA PRO A 29 4.38 -17.61 13.99
C PRO A 29 4.30 -16.09 13.96
N VAL A 30 3.07 -15.56 13.97
CA VAL A 30 2.83 -14.16 14.33
C VAL A 30 3.52 -13.87 15.66
N LYS A 31 4.29 -12.80 15.74
CA LYS A 31 5.03 -12.41 16.94
C LYS A 31 4.35 -11.23 17.61
N VAL A 32 4.08 -11.35 18.92
CA VAL A 32 3.57 -10.25 19.74
C VAL A 32 4.60 -9.90 20.80
N SER A 33 4.96 -8.62 20.87
CA SER A 33 5.93 -8.09 21.83
C SER A 33 5.40 -6.83 22.52
N THR A 34 5.83 -6.61 23.75
CA THR A 34 5.44 -5.43 24.54
C THR A 34 6.64 -4.65 25.06
N THR A 35 6.57 -3.33 25.02
CA THR A 35 7.60 -2.43 25.55
C THR A 35 6.95 -1.42 26.50
N PRO A 36 7.22 -1.46 27.82
CA PRO A 36 6.71 -0.44 28.73
C PRO A 36 7.45 0.90 28.55
N ILE A 37 6.77 2.02 28.81
CA ILE A 37 7.39 3.36 28.76
C ILE A 37 8.55 3.49 29.75
N PHE A 38 8.44 2.86 30.92
CA PHE A 38 9.52 2.75 31.90
C PHE A 38 9.68 1.30 32.35
N PRO A 39 10.92 0.79 32.53
CA PRO A 39 11.15 -0.55 33.05
C PRO A 39 10.82 -0.68 34.55
N THR A 40 10.67 0.45 35.25
CA THR A 40 10.61 0.52 36.70
C THR A 40 9.55 1.53 37.15
N ILE A 41 8.77 1.17 38.17
CA ILE A 41 7.81 2.08 38.83
C ILE A 41 8.06 2.00 40.35
N PRO A 42 8.37 3.11 41.04
CA PRO A 42 8.53 3.11 42.49
C PRO A 42 7.36 2.45 43.21
N ARG A 43 7.64 1.58 44.20
CA ARG A 43 6.62 0.73 44.84
C ARG A 43 5.45 1.53 45.44
N GLY A 44 5.75 2.63 46.13
CA GLY A 44 4.75 3.50 46.77
C GLY A 44 4.04 4.47 45.82
N GLN A 45 4.34 4.43 44.52
CA GLN A 45 3.79 5.37 43.54
C GLN A 45 2.67 4.72 42.72
N THR A 46 1.56 5.45 42.63
CA THR A 46 0.51 5.20 41.64
C THR A 46 0.84 5.94 40.36
N ASN A 47 0.76 5.25 39.22
CA ASN A 47 0.77 5.85 37.90
C ASN A 47 -0.64 5.75 37.30
N LYS A 48 -1.24 6.89 36.95
CA LYS A 48 -2.61 6.92 36.40
C LYS A 48 -2.66 6.63 34.91
N ASP A 49 -1.54 6.80 34.21
CA ASP A 49 -1.42 6.62 32.78
C ASP A 49 -0.02 6.10 32.44
N PHE A 50 0.14 4.77 32.55
CA PHE A 50 1.36 4.05 32.24
C PHE A 50 1.21 3.38 30.88
N GLN A 51 2.03 3.80 29.91
CA GLN A 51 1.92 3.38 28.53
C GLN A 51 2.76 2.13 28.24
N VAL A 52 2.18 1.23 27.46
CA VAL A 52 2.85 0.04 26.95
C VAL A 52 2.64 -0.02 25.44
N LEU A 53 3.73 -0.04 24.68
CA LEU A 53 3.67 -0.33 23.25
C LEU A 53 3.45 -1.82 23.05
N LEU A 54 2.38 -2.19 22.36
CA LEU A 54 2.08 -3.53 21.90
C LEU A 54 2.38 -3.59 20.40
N ARG A 55 3.29 -4.48 20.00
CA ARG A 55 3.69 -4.67 18.59
C ARG A 55 3.35 -6.08 18.14
N VAL A 56 2.56 -6.19 17.08
CA VAL A 56 2.13 -7.42 16.41
C VAL A 56 2.83 -7.48 15.05
N GLU A 57 3.61 -8.52 14.80
CA GLU A 57 4.41 -8.68 13.59
C GLU A 57 4.06 -9.99 12.89
N ALA A 58 3.73 -9.87 11.61
CA ALA A 58 3.49 -11.01 10.74
C ALA A 58 4.81 -11.66 10.33
N PRO A 59 4.83 -12.98 10.09
CA PRO A 59 6.05 -13.64 9.65
C PRO A 59 6.51 -13.13 8.29
N PRO A 60 7.84 -13.17 8.02
CA PRO A 60 8.39 -12.77 6.73
C PRO A 60 8.00 -13.77 5.63
N ALA A 61 8.02 -13.31 4.38
CA ALA A 61 7.54 -14.08 3.23
C ALA A 61 8.31 -15.39 2.96
N ALA A 62 9.58 -15.47 3.38
CA ALA A 62 10.40 -16.67 3.25
C ALA A 62 9.84 -17.87 4.04
N ASP A 63 9.00 -17.60 5.03
CA ASP A 63 8.46 -18.61 5.94
C ASP A 63 7.09 -19.13 5.50
N LEU A 64 6.51 -18.61 4.41
CA LEU A 64 5.20 -19.08 3.91
C LEU A 64 5.36 -20.29 2.99
N ASN A 65 4.68 -21.38 3.34
CA ASN A 65 4.68 -22.64 2.56
C ASN A 65 3.66 -22.65 1.41
N SER A 66 2.68 -21.73 1.37
CA SER A 66 1.66 -21.71 0.30
C SER A 66 0.89 -20.38 0.23
N HIS A 67 0.50 -19.99 -0.98
CA HIS A 67 -0.39 -18.85 -1.24
C HIS A 67 -1.80 -19.11 -0.69
N VAL A 68 -2.34 -18.18 0.12
CA VAL A 68 -3.74 -18.25 0.59
C VAL A 68 -4.66 -17.89 -0.58
N PRO A 69 -5.57 -18.77 -1.02
CA PRO A 69 -6.42 -18.49 -2.17
C PRO A 69 -7.42 -17.36 -1.90
N LEU A 70 -7.42 -16.33 -2.74
CA LEU A 70 -8.21 -15.10 -2.56
C LEU A 70 -9.48 -15.07 -3.42
N ASP A 71 -10.54 -14.43 -2.91
CA ASP A 71 -11.67 -13.99 -3.71
C ASP A 71 -11.66 -12.46 -3.77
N VAL A 72 -11.44 -11.89 -4.95
CA VAL A 72 -11.41 -10.44 -5.16
C VAL A 72 -12.62 -10.01 -5.97
N VAL A 73 -13.33 -8.99 -5.52
CA VAL A 73 -14.38 -8.32 -6.30
C VAL A 73 -13.90 -6.92 -6.69
N ALA A 74 -13.70 -6.69 -7.97
CA ALA A 74 -13.35 -5.39 -8.52
C ALA A 74 -14.63 -4.62 -8.89
N VAL A 75 -14.96 -3.60 -8.11
CA VAL A 75 -16.07 -2.68 -8.32
C VAL A 75 -15.56 -1.46 -9.09
N LEU A 76 -15.95 -1.37 -10.35
CA LEU A 76 -15.35 -0.48 -11.34
C LEU A 76 -16.35 0.56 -11.81
N ASP A 77 -16.04 1.82 -11.56
CA ASP A 77 -16.83 2.94 -12.06
C ASP A 77 -16.72 3.02 -13.59
N VAL A 78 -17.88 3.04 -14.23
CA VAL A 78 -18.07 3.28 -15.66
C VAL A 78 -19.07 4.41 -15.89
N SER A 79 -19.12 5.39 -15.00
CA SER A 79 -19.84 6.66 -15.16
C SER A 79 -19.27 7.49 -16.31
N GLY A 80 -20.01 8.51 -16.75
CA GLY A 80 -19.62 9.36 -17.88
C GLY A 80 -18.27 10.08 -17.70
N SER A 81 -17.91 10.49 -16.47
CA SER A 81 -16.65 11.18 -16.14
C SER A 81 -15.41 10.34 -16.42
N MET A 82 -15.54 9.01 -16.40
CA MET A 82 -14.45 8.10 -16.74
C MET A 82 -14.00 8.20 -18.22
N ASN A 83 -14.74 8.91 -19.09
CA ASN A 83 -14.27 9.27 -20.43
C ASN A 83 -13.32 10.48 -20.45
N ASP A 84 -13.15 11.19 -19.32
CA ASP A 84 -12.29 12.36 -19.24
C ASP A 84 -10.84 12.01 -19.62
N PRO A 85 -10.16 12.90 -20.36
CA PRO A 85 -8.81 12.64 -20.82
C PRO A 85 -7.82 12.65 -19.65
N VAL A 86 -6.89 11.70 -19.66
CA VAL A 86 -5.74 11.72 -18.75
C VAL A 86 -4.63 12.57 -19.36
N ALA A 87 -4.06 13.49 -18.58
CA ALA A 87 -2.88 14.23 -19.00
C ALA A 87 -1.75 13.23 -19.31
N ALA A 88 -1.24 13.27 -20.56
CA ALA A 88 -0.26 12.29 -21.02
C ALA A 88 1.00 12.35 -20.14
N ALA A 89 1.32 11.25 -19.45
CA ALA A 89 2.49 11.12 -18.58
C ALA A 89 3.84 11.10 -19.32
N SER A 90 3.90 11.51 -20.59
CA SER A 90 5.16 11.55 -21.32
C SER A 90 5.17 12.57 -22.48
N PRO A 91 6.21 13.43 -22.59
CA PRO A 91 6.42 14.31 -23.73
C PRO A 91 6.76 13.57 -25.05
N LYS A 92 6.74 12.23 -25.05
CA LYS A 92 7.04 11.36 -26.21
C LYS A 92 5.83 10.61 -26.78
N SER A 93 4.64 10.73 -26.18
CA SER A 93 3.43 10.05 -26.67
C SER A 93 2.32 11.07 -26.96
N ASN A 94 1.99 11.25 -28.24
CA ASN A 94 0.83 12.05 -28.69
C ASN A 94 -0.52 11.33 -28.49
N LEU A 95 -0.63 10.46 -27.48
CA LEU A 95 -1.77 9.55 -27.29
C LEU A 95 -2.50 9.93 -26.00
N GLN A 96 -3.73 10.44 -26.15
CA GLN A 96 -4.66 10.70 -25.04
C GLN A 96 -5.54 9.47 -24.83
N GLY A 97 -5.35 8.77 -23.71
CA GLY A 97 -6.30 7.76 -23.23
C GLY A 97 -7.28 8.40 -22.25
N SER A 98 -8.51 7.88 -22.19
CA SER A 98 -9.47 8.23 -21.14
C SER A 98 -9.05 7.65 -19.79
N ARG A 99 -9.61 8.16 -18.68
CA ARG A 99 -9.46 7.55 -17.35
C ARG A 99 -9.85 6.07 -17.36
N LEU A 100 -10.91 5.71 -18.09
CA LEU A 100 -11.36 4.34 -18.29
C LEU A 100 -10.30 3.48 -19.02
N ASP A 101 -9.59 4.02 -20.01
CA ASP A 101 -8.53 3.27 -20.71
C ASP A 101 -7.38 2.93 -19.76
N VAL A 102 -7.00 3.88 -18.90
CA VAL A 102 -5.99 3.62 -17.86
C VAL A 102 -6.49 2.61 -16.83
N LEU A 103 -7.76 2.72 -16.41
CA LEU A 103 -8.38 1.76 -15.51
C LEU A 103 -8.37 0.35 -16.12
N LYS A 104 -8.73 0.20 -17.40
CA LYS A 104 -8.69 -1.08 -18.12
C LYS A 104 -7.29 -1.66 -18.15
N ALA A 105 -6.28 -0.87 -18.50
CA ALA A 105 -4.88 -1.30 -18.51
C ALA A 105 -4.41 -1.75 -17.11
N SER A 106 -4.81 -1.01 -16.07
CA SER A 106 -4.50 -1.29 -14.68
C SER A 106 -5.19 -2.57 -14.17
N MET A 107 -6.45 -2.79 -14.52
CA MET A 107 -7.16 -4.02 -14.17
C MET A 107 -6.61 -5.24 -14.92
N LYS A 108 -6.14 -5.09 -16.16
CA LYS A 108 -5.39 -6.14 -16.86
C LYS A 108 -4.06 -6.45 -16.18
N PHE A 109 -3.43 -5.48 -15.50
CA PHE A 109 -2.28 -5.76 -14.64
C PHE A 109 -2.69 -6.59 -13.42
N VAL A 110 -3.76 -6.21 -12.72
CA VAL A 110 -4.30 -7.00 -11.58
C VAL A 110 -4.61 -8.44 -12.00
N ILE A 111 -5.35 -8.64 -13.10
CA ILE A 111 -5.72 -9.97 -13.62
C ILE A 111 -4.47 -10.83 -13.90
N ARG A 112 -3.38 -10.25 -14.42
CA ARG A 112 -2.13 -10.96 -14.65
C ARG A 112 -1.39 -11.30 -13.36
N LYS A 113 -1.53 -10.48 -12.32
CA LYS A 113 -0.80 -10.63 -11.07
C LYS A 113 -1.49 -11.51 -10.04
N LEU A 114 -2.79 -11.74 -10.14
CA LEU A 114 -3.48 -12.77 -9.33
C LEU A 114 -2.90 -14.16 -9.57
N ALA A 115 -2.95 -15.04 -8.58
CA ALA A 115 -2.48 -16.43 -8.68
C ALA A 115 -3.55 -17.33 -9.34
N ASP A 116 -3.15 -18.47 -9.88
CA ASP A 116 -4.10 -19.41 -10.53
C ASP A 116 -5.15 -19.97 -9.57
N GLY A 117 -4.82 -20.02 -8.27
CA GLY A 117 -5.76 -20.41 -7.22
C GLY A 117 -6.78 -19.32 -6.86
N ASP A 118 -6.63 -18.09 -7.33
CA ASP A 118 -7.51 -16.97 -6.98
C ASP A 118 -8.80 -16.93 -7.79
N ARG A 119 -9.79 -16.20 -7.29
CA ARG A 119 -10.99 -15.85 -8.04
C ARG A 119 -11.17 -14.35 -8.14
N LEU A 120 -11.63 -13.90 -9.30
CA LEU A 120 -11.95 -12.49 -9.56
C LEU A 120 -13.40 -12.37 -10.02
N SER A 121 -14.12 -11.42 -9.44
CA SER A 121 -15.37 -10.92 -9.97
C SER A 121 -15.21 -9.47 -10.42
N ILE A 122 -15.91 -9.08 -11.49
CA ILE A 122 -15.98 -7.70 -11.96
C ILE A 122 -17.42 -7.22 -11.72
N VAL A 123 -17.57 -6.10 -11.05
CA VAL A 123 -18.85 -5.38 -10.88
C VAL A 123 -18.66 -4.00 -11.47
N ALA A 124 -19.09 -3.82 -12.73
CA ALA A 124 -19.07 -2.49 -13.32
C ALA A 124 -20.33 -1.74 -12.89
N PHE A 125 -20.23 -0.45 -12.60
CA PHE A 125 -21.38 0.33 -12.17
C PHE A 125 -21.39 1.76 -12.73
N ASN A 126 -22.59 2.30 -12.87
CA ASN A 126 -22.85 3.70 -13.15
C ASN A 126 -24.03 4.17 -12.27
N ASP A 127 -25.22 4.45 -12.82
CA ASP A 127 -26.47 4.66 -12.07
C ASP A 127 -26.91 3.43 -11.25
N GLY A 128 -26.21 2.30 -11.43
CA GLY A 128 -26.30 1.07 -10.65
C GLY A 128 -25.40 -0.02 -11.26
N PRO A 129 -25.48 -1.28 -10.79
CA PRO A 129 -24.68 -2.38 -11.35
C PRO A 129 -25.04 -2.69 -12.81
N VAL A 130 -24.03 -2.71 -13.69
CA VAL A 130 -24.18 -2.98 -15.12
C VAL A 130 -23.92 -4.46 -15.41
N LYS A 131 -25.00 -5.24 -15.54
CA LYS A 131 -24.94 -6.70 -15.74
C LYS A 131 -24.14 -7.15 -16.96
N GLU A 132 -24.18 -6.38 -18.05
CA GLU A 132 -23.46 -6.68 -19.30
C GLU A 132 -21.94 -6.84 -19.08
N TYR A 133 -21.40 -5.97 -18.24
CA TYR A 133 -19.98 -5.87 -17.95
C TYR A 133 -19.59 -6.68 -16.70
N SER A 134 -20.55 -6.95 -15.82
CA SER A 134 -20.31 -7.64 -14.55
C SER A 134 -20.23 -9.16 -14.70
N SER A 135 -19.55 -9.85 -13.79
CA SER A 135 -19.42 -11.30 -13.74
C SER A 135 -19.76 -11.86 -12.36
N GLY A 136 -19.92 -13.18 -12.28
CA GLY A 136 -19.73 -13.89 -11.01
C GLY A 136 -18.23 -14.06 -10.71
N LEU A 137 -17.93 -14.82 -9.64
CA LEU A 137 -16.56 -15.22 -9.33
C LEU A 137 -16.02 -16.16 -10.41
N LEU A 138 -14.97 -15.71 -11.11
CA LEU A 138 -14.24 -16.47 -12.11
C LEU A 138 -12.95 -17.00 -11.49
N ASP A 139 -12.69 -18.31 -11.61
CA ASP A 139 -11.38 -18.86 -11.32
C ASP A 139 -10.34 -18.23 -12.26
N VAL A 140 -9.26 -17.74 -11.69
CA VAL A 140 -8.19 -17.08 -12.46
C VAL A 140 -7.37 -18.12 -13.26
N SER A 141 -7.46 -19.40 -12.91
CA SER A 141 -6.89 -20.49 -13.71
C SER A 141 -7.61 -20.69 -15.06
N GLY A 142 -6.95 -21.41 -15.98
CA GLY A 142 -7.51 -21.77 -17.28
C GLY A 142 -7.94 -20.56 -18.12
N ASP A 143 -9.16 -20.60 -18.65
CA ASP A 143 -9.71 -19.53 -19.50
C ASP A 143 -10.17 -18.29 -18.71
N GLY A 144 -10.28 -18.36 -17.39
CA GLY A 144 -10.89 -17.30 -16.60
C GLY A 144 -10.14 -15.97 -16.63
N ARG A 145 -8.80 -15.98 -16.69
CA ARG A 145 -7.99 -14.77 -16.99
C ARG A 145 -8.38 -14.11 -18.31
N SER A 146 -8.53 -14.92 -19.36
CA SER A 146 -8.90 -14.44 -20.70
C SER A 146 -10.32 -13.88 -20.71
N ILE A 147 -11.26 -14.55 -20.05
CA ILE A 147 -12.65 -14.11 -19.90
C ILE A 147 -12.73 -12.78 -19.14
N ALA A 148 -12.03 -12.67 -18.01
CA ALA A 148 -11.96 -11.43 -17.24
C ALA A 148 -11.36 -10.28 -18.06
N GLY A 149 -10.26 -10.54 -18.79
CA GLY A 149 -9.65 -9.57 -19.70
C GLY A 149 -10.62 -9.06 -20.77
N LYS A 150 -11.35 -9.97 -21.43
CA LYS A 150 -12.37 -9.63 -22.44
C LYS A 150 -13.53 -8.82 -21.85
N LYS A 151 -13.91 -9.04 -20.58
CA LYS A 151 -14.91 -8.22 -19.89
C LYS A 151 -14.41 -6.81 -19.64
N ILE A 152 -13.17 -6.66 -19.16
CA ILE A 152 -12.53 -5.35 -18.99
C ILE A 152 -12.46 -4.58 -20.31
N ASP A 153 -12.13 -5.25 -21.42
CA ASP A 153 -12.06 -4.61 -22.73
C ASP A 153 -13.38 -3.98 -23.17
N ARG A 154 -14.51 -4.61 -22.80
CA ARG A 154 -15.86 -4.19 -23.17
C ARG A 154 -16.42 -3.05 -22.32
N LEU A 155 -15.77 -2.64 -21.24
CA LEU A 155 -16.29 -1.55 -20.40
C LEU A 155 -16.46 -0.26 -21.23
N GLN A 156 -17.56 0.44 -21.01
CA GLN A 156 -17.84 1.72 -21.64
C GLN A 156 -18.42 2.68 -20.61
N ALA A 157 -17.88 3.89 -20.57
CA ALA A 157 -18.27 4.94 -19.64
C ALA A 157 -19.55 5.64 -20.09
N ARG A 158 -20.58 5.62 -19.24
CA ARG A 158 -21.90 6.24 -19.45
C ARG A 158 -22.69 6.35 -18.14
N GLY A 159 -23.60 7.30 -18.03
CA GLY A 159 -24.50 7.43 -16.87
C GLY A 159 -23.85 8.13 -15.67
N GLY A 160 -24.54 8.11 -14.53
CA GLY A 160 -24.08 8.66 -13.26
C GLY A 160 -23.26 7.66 -12.42
N THR A 161 -23.20 7.91 -11.12
CA THR A 161 -22.38 7.15 -10.15
C THR A 161 -23.25 6.81 -8.94
N ALA A 162 -23.49 5.52 -8.71
CA ALA A 162 -24.28 5.00 -7.60
C ALA A 162 -23.48 3.94 -6.84
N LEU A 163 -22.79 4.36 -5.79
CA LEU A 163 -21.80 3.55 -5.08
C LEU A 163 -22.45 2.44 -4.22
N MET A 164 -23.52 2.76 -3.47
CA MET A 164 -24.12 1.80 -2.53
C MET A 164 -24.67 0.53 -3.22
N PRO A 165 -25.48 0.63 -4.30
CA PRO A 165 -25.97 -0.57 -4.99
C PRO A 165 -24.84 -1.44 -5.57
N ALA A 166 -23.73 -0.83 -6.00
CA ALA A 166 -22.56 -1.54 -6.50
C ALA A 166 -21.83 -2.31 -5.39
N LEU A 167 -21.70 -1.70 -4.21
CA LEU A 167 -21.12 -2.35 -3.03
C LEU A 167 -22.00 -3.49 -2.52
N GLU A 168 -23.32 -3.31 -2.48
CA GLU A 168 -24.26 -4.37 -2.10
C GLU A 168 -24.16 -5.59 -3.01
N GLU A 169 -24.05 -5.39 -4.33
CA GLU A 169 -23.84 -6.49 -5.27
C GLU A 169 -22.48 -7.19 -5.05
N ALA A 170 -21.42 -6.43 -4.73
CA ALA A 170 -20.11 -7.02 -4.43
C ALA A 170 -20.13 -7.88 -3.16
N VAL A 171 -20.78 -7.39 -2.09
CA VAL A 171 -20.96 -8.13 -0.85
C VAL A 171 -21.81 -9.37 -1.08
N LYS A 172 -22.88 -9.25 -1.86
CA LYS A 172 -23.75 -10.37 -2.23
C LYS A 172 -22.98 -11.48 -2.97
N ILE A 173 -22.13 -11.12 -3.94
CA ILE A 173 -21.29 -12.10 -4.66
C ILE A 173 -20.41 -12.90 -3.69
N LEU A 174 -19.85 -12.25 -2.67
CA LEU A 174 -19.06 -12.93 -1.64
C LEU A 174 -19.93 -13.72 -0.65
N ASP A 175 -21.12 -13.25 -0.29
CA ASP A 175 -22.00 -13.96 0.64
C ASP A 175 -22.65 -15.23 0.03
N GLU A 176 -22.86 -15.23 -1.29
CA GLU A 176 -23.44 -16.33 -2.07
C GLU A 176 -22.44 -17.46 -2.40
N ARG A 177 -21.18 -17.35 -1.93
CA ARG A 177 -20.19 -18.44 -2.03
C ARG A 177 -20.73 -19.71 -1.38
N GLN A 178 -20.47 -20.85 -2.01
CA GLN A 178 -21.03 -22.15 -1.60
C GLN A 178 -19.98 -23.05 -0.93
N GLY A 179 -20.42 -23.93 -0.03
CA GLY A 179 -19.58 -24.94 0.60
C GLY A 179 -18.33 -24.38 1.29
N SER A 180 -17.19 -25.04 1.11
CA SER A 180 -15.89 -24.63 1.68
C SER A 180 -15.37 -23.29 1.14
N SER A 181 -15.92 -22.79 0.03
CA SER A 181 -15.48 -21.51 -0.56
C SER A 181 -15.93 -20.28 0.24
N ARG A 182 -16.87 -20.44 1.19
CA ARG A 182 -17.26 -19.39 2.16
C ARG A 182 -16.12 -19.00 3.10
N ASN A 183 -15.16 -19.91 3.26
CA ASN A 183 -14.02 -19.77 4.15
C ASN A 183 -12.80 -19.17 3.43
N ARG A 184 -12.96 -18.62 2.22
CA ARG A 184 -11.87 -17.92 1.52
C ARG A 184 -11.83 -16.46 1.94
N VAL A 185 -10.65 -15.87 1.94
CA VAL A 185 -10.49 -14.43 2.22
C VAL A 185 -11.11 -13.66 1.07
N GLY A 186 -12.08 -12.82 1.38
CA GLY A 186 -12.77 -11.96 0.41
C GLY A 186 -12.29 -10.52 0.54
N PHE A 187 -11.96 -9.88 -0.58
CA PHE A 187 -11.60 -8.47 -0.65
C PHE A 187 -12.39 -7.76 -1.74
N ILE A 188 -12.73 -6.49 -1.52
CA ILE A 188 -13.39 -5.65 -2.50
C ILE A 188 -12.43 -4.51 -2.87
N LEU A 189 -12.22 -4.29 -4.17
CA LEU A 189 -11.48 -3.16 -4.72
C LEU A 189 -12.49 -2.22 -5.37
N LEU A 190 -12.73 -1.04 -4.81
CA LEU A 190 -13.63 -0.02 -5.38
C LEU A 190 -12.79 1.07 -6.04
N LEU A 191 -13.01 1.32 -7.34
CA LEU A 191 -12.33 2.36 -8.11
C LEU A 191 -13.36 3.31 -8.71
N THR A 192 -13.23 4.61 -8.44
CA THR A 192 -14.16 5.66 -8.91
C THR A 192 -13.47 7.02 -9.07
N ASP A 193 -13.91 7.82 -10.04
CA ASP A 193 -13.43 9.19 -10.28
C ASP A 193 -14.45 10.28 -9.89
N GLY A 194 -15.62 9.88 -9.38
CA GLY A 194 -16.78 10.75 -9.21
C GLY A 194 -17.45 10.65 -7.84
N ASP A 195 -18.36 11.59 -7.61
CA ASP A 195 -19.19 11.69 -6.41
C ASP A 195 -20.45 10.82 -6.54
N ASP A 196 -21.03 10.38 -5.42
CA ASP A 196 -22.25 9.59 -5.40
C ASP A 196 -23.48 10.45 -5.78
N THR A 197 -23.99 10.23 -6.98
CA THR A 197 -25.08 11.01 -7.56
C THR A 197 -26.45 10.67 -6.97
N THR A 198 -26.57 9.65 -6.11
CA THR A 198 -27.85 9.25 -5.51
C THR A 198 -28.29 10.15 -4.35
N GLY A 199 -27.44 11.08 -3.91
CA GLY A 199 -27.68 11.91 -2.72
C GLY A 199 -27.66 11.10 -1.41
N PHE A 200 -27.06 9.91 -1.43
CA PHE A 200 -26.90 9.08 -0.26
C PHE A 200 -25.84 9.68 0.66
N ARG A 201 -26.17 9.82 1.96
CA ARG A 201 -25.22 10.35 2.93
C ARG A 201 -24.46 9.20 3.59
N TRP A 202 -23.17 9.12 3.30
CA TRP A 202 -22.24 8.13 3.82
C TRP A 202 -21.97 8.31 5.31
N THR A 203 -22.93 7.91 6.14
CA THR A 203 -22.80 7.92 7.60
C THR A 203 -22.21 6.59 8.10
N ARG A 204 -21.45 6.65 9.21
CA ARG A 204 -20.80 5.46 9.80
C ARG A 204 -21.78 4.29 10.03
N ASP A 205 -22.99 4.57 10.51
CA ASP A 205 -23.99 3.54 10.80
C ASP A 205 -24.50 2.82 9.54
N ALA A 206 -24.76 3.56 8.46
CA ALA A 206 -25.26 2.99 7.23
C ALA A 206 -24.21 2.10 6.53
N ILE A 207 -22.93 2.44 6.69
CA ILE A 207 -21.80 1.71 6.11
C ILE A 207 -21.51 0.43 6.91
N HIS A 208 -21.56 0.51 8.24
CA HIS A 208 -21.20 -0.63 9.08
C HIS A 208 -22.13 -1.84 8.86
N GLY A 209 -23.42 -1.61 8.59
CA GLY A 209 -24.35 -2.70 8.24
C GLY A 209 -24.11 -3.33 6.87
N ALA A 210 -23.71 -2.52 5.87
CA ALA A 210 -23.61 -2.94 4.48
C ALA A 210 -22.26 -3.58 4.11
N VAL A 211 -21.14 -3.07 4.64
CA VAL A 211 -19.79 -3.42 4.16
C VAL A 211 -18.82 -3.95 5.23
N ALA A 212 -19.22 -4.09 6.49
CA ALA A 212 -18.30 -4.51 7.56
C ALA A 212 -17.76 -5.95 7.45
N LYS A 213 -18.36 -6.79 6.61
CA LYS A 213 -17.99 -8.22 6.48
C LYS A 213 -16.67 -8.42 5.72
N TYR A 214 -16.37 -7.56 4.75
CA TYR A 214 -15.23 -7.72 3.85
C TYR A 214 -14.47 -6.40 3.73
N PRO A 215 -13.13 -6.40 3.81
CA PRO A 215 -12.36 -5.19 3.59
C PRO A 215 -12.60 -4.60 2.20
N VAL A 216 -13.01 -3.32 2.16
CA VAL A 216 -13.18 -2.55 0.93
C VAL A 216 -12.01 -1.58 0.79
N HIS A 217 -11.11 -1.88 -0.14
CA HIS A 217 -10.02 -0.98 -0.51
C HIS A 217 -10.54 -0.02 -1.59
N THR A 218 -10.65 1.25 -1.24
CA THR A 218 -11.19 2.30 -2.10
C THR A 218 -10.07 3.08 -2.80
N PHE A 219 -10.27 3.40 -4.08
CA PHE A 219 -9.34 4.17 -4.90
C PHE A 219 -10.08 5.36 -5.52
N GLY A 220 -9.79 6.55 -5.02
CA GLY A 220 -10.25 7.81 -5.61
C GLY A 220 -9.33 8.22 -6.76
N LEU A 221 -9.90 8.42 -7.95
CA LEU A 221 -9.19 8.75 -9.17
C LEU A 221 -9.40 10.22 -9.54
N GLY A 222 -8.37 11.05 -9.44
CA GLY A 222 -8.44 12.48 -9.70
C GLY A 222 -9.11 13.25 -8.56
N ALA A 223 -9.04 14.58 -8.55
CA ALA A 223 -9.52 15.38 -7.41
C ALA A 223 -11.05 15.53 -7.33
N SER A 224 -11.80 14.94 -8.27
CA SER A 224 -13.25 15.12 -8.42
C SER A 224 -14.12 14.10 -7.68
N HIS A 225 -13.55 13.00 -7.20
CA HIS A 225 -14.27 12.02 -6.40
C HIS A 225 -14.61 12.57 -5.01
N ASP A 226 -15.55 11.93 -4.31
CA ASP A 226 -15.85 12.25 -2.90
C ASP A 226 -14.89 11.52 -1.94
N PRO A 227 -13.91 12.22 -1.33
CA PRO A 227 -12.99 11.58 -0.39
C PRO A 227 -13.65 11.21 0.94
N GLU A 228 -14.76 11.84 1.33
CA GLU A 228 -15.48 11.53 2.58
C GLU A 228 -16.15 10.16 2.46
N ALA A 229 -16.94 9.95 1.40
CA ALA A 229 -17.59 8.66 1.13
C ALA A 229 -16.57 7.52 1.09
N LEU A 230 -15.50 7.66 0.29
CA LEU A 230 -14.50 6.60 0.12
C LEU A 230 -13.70 6.31 1.39
N LEU A 231 -13.40 7.33 2.20
CA LEU A 231 -12.75 7.14 3.49
C LEU A 231 -13.68 6.42 4.48
N HIS A 232 -14.95 6.83 4.56
CA HIS A 232 -15.91 6.18 5.45
C HIS A 232 -16.18 4.72 5.05
N ILE A 233 -16.29 4.40 3.75
CA ILE A 233 -16.40 3.02 3.25
C ILE A 233 -15.20 2.19 3.69
N ALA A 234 -13.99 2.71 3.51
CA ALA A 234 -12.76 2.02 3.91
C ALA A 234 -12.70 1.79 5.42
N GLN A 235 -13.00 2.81 6.23
CA GLN A 235 -13.04 2.71 7.70
C GLN A 235 -14.09 1.70 8.18
N GLY A 236 -15.32 1.78 7.66
CA GLY A 236 -16.42 0.92 8.09
C GLY A 236 -16.25 -0.56 7.69
N SER A 237 -15.40 -0.84 6.71
CA SER A 237 -15.09 -2.19 6.22
C SER A 237 -13.75 -2.75 6.69
N ARG A 238 -12.93 -1.98 7.43
CA ARG A 238 -11.52 -2.31 7.75
C ARG A 238 -10.63 -2.45 6.51
N GLY A 239 -11.01 -1.76 5.43
CA GLY A 239 -10.22 -1.60 4.22
C GLY A 239 -9.30 -0.38 4.28
N THR A 240 -8.85 0.11 3.14
CA THR A 240 -7.97 1.29 3.05
C THR A 240 -8.40 2.20 1.91
N TYR A 241 -8.28 3.51 2.10
CA TYR A 241 -8.54 4.50 1.08
C TYR A 241 -7.21 4.99 0.47
N SER A 242 -7.08 4.85 -0.84
CA SER A 242 -5.97 5.35 -1.66
C SER A 242 -6.46 6.42 -2.62
N PHE A 243 -5.61 7.43 -2.85
CA PHE A 243 -5.89 8.54 -3.74
C PHE A 243 -4.83 8.60 -4.85
N VAL A 244 -5.26 8.74 -6.09
CA VAL A 244 -4.40 9.04 -7.24
C VAL A 244 -4.81 10.40 -7.77
N ASP A 245 -3.89 11.37 -7.78
CA ASP A 245 -4.17 12.72 -8.25
C ASP A 245 -4.22 12.80 -9.79
N ASP A 246 -4.74 13.90 -10.32
CA ASP A 246 -4.96 14.06 -11.76
C ASP A 246 -3.66 13.99 -12.58
N ASP A 247 -2.54 14.43 -12.01
CA ASP A 247 -1.21 14.39 -12.64
C ASP A 247 -0.63 12.96 -12.68
N ASN A 248 -1.13 12.06 -11.83
CA ASN A 248 -0.66 10.69 -11.69
C ASN A 248 -1.68 9.64 -12.14
N LEU A 249 -2.76 10.03 -12.83
CA LEU A 249 -3.78 9.10 -13.32
C LEU A 249 -3.22 8.02 -14.25
N ALA A 250 -2.11 8.27 -14.96
CA ALA A 250 -1.41 7.23 -15.74
C ALA A 250 -0.84 6.08 -14.88
N ASN A 251 -0.69 6.31 -13.57
CA ASN A 251 -0.04 5.42 -12.61
C ASN A 251 -1.04 4.68 -11.71
N ILE A 252 -2.32 4.56 -12.09
CA ILE A 252 -3.34 3.80 -11.33
C ILE A 252 -2.88 2.36 -11.03
N ALA A 253 -2.23 1.70 -11.99
CA ALA A 253 -1.67 0.36 -11.79
C ALA A 253 -0.64 0.32 -10.64
N GLY A 254 0.13 1.39 -10.45
CA GLY A 254 1.07 1.51 -9.32
C GLY A 254 0.34 1.62 -7.99
N ALA A 255 -0.76 2.37 -7.91
CA ALA A 255 -1.57 2.45 -6.69
C ALA A 255 -2.21 1.09 -6.36
N LEU A 256 -2.75 0.41 -7.37
CA LEU A 256 -3.27 -0.97 -7.23
C LEU A 256 -2.16 -1.95 -6.82
N ALA A 257 -0.94 -1.77 -7.31
CA ALA A 257 0.21 -2.60 -6.96
C ALA A 257 0.58 -2.52 -5.48
N VAL A 258 0.50 -1.32 -4.86
CA VAL A 258 0.69 -1.15 -3.41
C VAL A 258 -0.28 -2.04 -2.63
N CYS A 259 -1.57 -2.01 -2.98
CA CYS A 259 -2.58 -2.83 -2.33
C CYS A 259 -2.39 -4.33 -2.63
N LEU A 260 -2.21 -4.69 -3.90
CA LEU A 260 -2.13 -6.08 -4.37
C LEU A 260 -0.90 -6.82 -3.81
N GLY A 261 0.22 -6.11 -3.61
CA GLY A 261 1.41 -6.68 -2.98
C GLY A 261 1.15 -7.20 -1.56
N GLY A 262 0.30 -6.49 -0.80
CA GLY A 262 -0.18 -6.96 0.50
C GLY A 262 -1.16 -8.11 0.37
N LEU A 263 -2.23 -7.95 -0.43
CA LEU A 263 -3.28 -8.97 -0.58
C LEU A 263 -2.74 -10.35 -0.96
N LYS A 264 -1.72 -10.41 -1.83
CA LYS A 264 -1.09 -11.67 -2.27
C LYS A 264 -0.21 -12.35 -1.23
N THR A 265 0.03 -11.68 -0.11
CA THR A 265 0.94 -12.14 0.94
C THR A 265 0.24 -12.28 2.28
N VAL A 266 -1.05 -12.65 2.29
CA VAL A 266 -1.77 -12.98 3.52
C VAL A 266 -1.03 -14.09 4.29
N ALA A 267 -0.58 -13.74 5.50
CA ALA A 267 0.17 -14.61 6.38
C ALA A 267 -0.68 -15.09 7.58
N ALA A 268 -1.63 -14.27 8.02
CA ALA A 268 -2.55 -14.62 9.09
C ALA A 268 -3.92 -13.96 8.86
N VAL A 269 -4.98 -14.63 9.31
CA VAL A 269 -6.36 -14.15 9.29
C VAL A 269 -6.97 -14.26 10.68
N ASP A 270 -8.03 -13.49 10.93
CA ASP A 270 -8.73 -13.44 12.21
C ASP A 270 -7.79 -13.18 13.41
N THR A 271 -6.73 -12.40 13.20
CA THR A 271 -5.74 -12.10 14.21
C THR A 271 -6.35 -11.24 15.31
N ARG A 272 -6.25 -11.68 16.56
CA ARG A 272 -6.77 -10.99 17.75
C ARG A 272 -5.72 -10.99 18.84
N VAL A 273 -5.60 -9.88 19.55
CA VAL A 273 -4.76 -9.77 20.75
C VAL A 273 -5.66 -9.59 21.97
N SER A 274 -5.56 -10.51 22.92
CA SER A 274 -6.27 -10.46 24.20
C SER A 274 -5.34 -9.93 25.29
N LEU A 275 -5.82 -8.99 26.08
CA LEU A 275 -5.11 -8.36 27.18
C LEU A 275 -5.83 -8.68 28.50
N LYS A 276 -5.09 -9.08 29.52
CA LYS A 276 -5.64 -9.30 30.88
C LYS A 276 -4.79 -8.56 31.89
N ALA A 277 -5.40 -7.62 32.61
CA ALA A 277 -4.72 -6.87 33.65
C ALA A 277 -4.47 -7.80 34.86
N ALA A 278 -3.30 -7.70 35.48
CA ALA A 278 -2.97 -8.54 36.61
C ALA A 278 -3.76 -8.14 37.86
N GLU A 279 -4.58 -9.07 38.38
CA GLU A 279 -5.26 -8.91 39.67
C GLU A 279 -4.29 -9.20 40.83
N LEU A 280 -4.21 -8.28 41.80
CA LEU A 280 -3.36 -8.43 42.98
C LEU A 280 -4.10 -8.00 44.25
N SER A 281 -3.79 -8.65 45.36
CA SER A 281 -4.30 -8.31 46.68
C SER A 281 -3.85 -6.89 47.08
N GLY A 282 -4.76 -5.92 46.95
CA GLY A 282 -4.48 -4.48 47.16
C GLY A 282 -4.91 -3.56 46.00
N GLY A 283 -5.44 -4.12 44.92
CA GLY A 283 -5.84 -3.41 43.71
C GLY A 283 -4.85 -3.70 42.57
N GLY A 284 -5.33 -4.36 41.52
CA GLY A 284 -4.53 -4.70 40.33
C GLY A 284 -4.30 -3.50 39.41
N ALA A 285 -3.42 -3.68 38.40
CA ALA A 285 -3.41 -2.76 37.27
C ALA A 285 -4.76 -2.82 36.55
N ARG A 286 -5.15 -1.73 35.88
CA ARG A 286 -6.34 -1.73 35.01
C ARG A 286 -6.01 -1.11 33.67
N ILE A 287 -6.60 -1.66 32.61
CA ILE A 287 -6.57 -1.08 31.28
C ILE A 287 -7.54 0.11 31.27
N VAL A 288 -7.04 1.28 30.87
CA VAL A 288 -7.81 2.52 30.77
C VAL A 288 -8.34 2.70 29.34
N ARG A 289 -7.46 2.53 28.35
CA ARG A 289 -7.77 2.63 26.92
C ARG A 289 -6.67 1.95 26.09
N VAL A 290 -6.96 1.74 24.82
CA VAL A 290 -5.98 1.29 23.82
C VAL A 290 -6.03 2.24 22.64
N ASP A 291 -4.89 2.84 22.29
CA ASP A 291 -4.76 3.62 21.07
C ASP A 291 -4.58 2.64 19.92
N SER A 292 -5.71 2.32 19.29
CA SER A 292 -5.80 1.30 18.25
C SER A 292 -5.84 1.86 16.83
N GLY A 293 -5.86 3.19 16.66
CA GLY A 293 -6.03 3.82 15.35
C GLY A 293 -7.39 3.47 14.75
N GLY A 294 -7.40 2.85 13.56
CA GLY A 294 -8.62 2.38 12.90
C GLY A 294 -9.07 0.98 13.29
N TYR A 295 -8.31 0.30 14.16
CA TYR A 295 -8.63 -1.06 14.58
C TYR A 295 -9.66 -1.06 15.71
N GLU A 296 -10.58 -2.01 15.64
CA GLU A 296 -11.54 -2.23 16.72
C GLU A 296 -10.80 -2.70 17.98
N SER A 297 -11.02 -1.98 19.07
CA SER A 297 -10.52 -2.36 20.39
C SER A 297 -11.62 -2.22 21.43
N SER A 298 -11.54 -3.02 22.48
CA SER A 298 -12.48 -2.96 23.59
C SER A 298 -11.76 -3.13 24.92
N VAL A 299 -12.32 -2.49 25.94
CA VAL A 299 -11.92 -2.66 27.34
C VAL A 299 -13.15 -3.08 28.11
N ALA A 300 -13.07 -4.23 28.79
CA ALA A 300 -14.19 -4.85 29.47
C ALA A 300 -13.89 -5.07 30.96
N CYS A 301 -14.93 -5.45 31.71
CA CYS A 301 -14.82 -5.80 33.14
C CYS A 301 -14.15 -4.70 33.97
N GLY A 302 -14.48 -3.42 33.72
CA GLY A 302 -13.91 -2.28 34.45
C GLY A 302 -12.40 -2.08 34.24
N GLY A 303 -11.83 -2.60 33.15
CA GLY A 303 -10.41 -2.52 32.84
C GLY A 303 -9.62 -3.79 33.19
N ALA A 304 -10.26 -4.88 33.61
CA ALA A 304 -9.59 -6.14 33.87
C ALA A 304 -9.20 -6.91 32.58
N SER A 305 -9.91 -6.66 31.48
CA SER A 305 -9.61 -7.28 30.18
C SER A 305 -9.75 -6.29 29.04
N GLY A 306 -9.06 -6.57 27.95
CA GLY A 306 -9.21 -5.85 26.69
C GLY A 306 -8.90 -6.73 25.48
N GLU A 307 -9.34 -6.29 24.31
CA GLU A 307 -9.09 -6.98 23.05
C GLU A 307 -8.76 -5.96 21.96
N VAL A 308 -7.86 -6.34 21.04
CA VAL A 308 -7.64 -5.64 19.77
C VAL A 308 -7.88 -6.61 18.63
N VAL A 309 -8.80 -6.27 17.73
CA VAL A 309 -9.12 -7.07 16.54
C VAL A 309 -8.28 -6.57 15.37
N VAL A 310 -7.21 -7.30 15.06
CA VAL A 310 -6.25 -6.96 13.99
C VAL A 310 -6.74 -7.47 12.63
N GLY A 311 -7.34 -8.67 12.61
CA GLY A 311 -7.86 -9.28 11.38
C GLY A 311 -6.76 -9.87 10.50
N VAL A 312 -6.71 -9.44 9.24
CA VAL A 312 -5.75 -9.97 8.25
C VAL A 312 -4.40 -9.29 8.40
N LEU A 313 -3.32 -10.08 8.38
CA LEU A 313 -1.95 -9.60 8.33
C LEU A 313 -1.25 -10.11 7.07
N TYR A 314 -0.52 -9.22 6.39
CA TYR A 314 0.33 -9.56 5.26
C TYR A 314 1.78 -9.84 5.72
N THR A 315 2.57 -10.57 4.93
CA THR A 315 3.93 -10.94 5.32
C THR A 315 4.78 -9.72 5.65
N GLY A 316 5.45 -9.77 6.80
CA GLY A 316 6.29 -8.67 7.29
C GLY A 316 5.52 -7.41 7.69
N GLU A 317 4.18 -7.41 7.71
CA GLU A 317 3.42 -6.30 8.29
C GLU A 317 3.64 -6.22 9.80
N VAL A 318 3.61 -4.99 10.29
CA VAL A 318 3.74 -4.66 11.71
C VAL A 318 2.58 -3.76 12.10
N LYS A 319 1.88 -4.11 13.17
CA LYS A 319 0.83 -3.29 13.79
C LYS A 319 1.24 -2.94 15.21
N ASN A 320 1.23 -1.65 15.51
CA ASN A 320 1.61 -1.09 16.80
C ASN A 320 0.37 -0.49 17.47
N PHE A 321 0.25 -0.66 18.78
CA PHE A 321 -0.83 -0.12 19.60
C PHE A 321 -0.25 0.40 20.91
N VAL A 322 -0.86 1.43 21.51
CA VAL A 322 -0.44 1.90 22.85
C VAL A 322 -1.52 1.56 23.86
N VAL A 323 -1.19 0.68 24.81
CA VAL A 323 -2.08 0.31 25.90
C VAL A 323 -1.81 1.24 27.08
N HIS A 324 -2.86 1.92 27.54
CA HIS A 324 -2.80 2.84 28.67
C HIS A 324 -3.29 2.13 29.93
N LEU A 325 -2.42 2.02 30.93
CA LEU A 325 -2.70 1.34 32.20
C LEU A 325 -2.77 2.33 33.34
N HIS A 326 -3.71 2.14 34.26
CA HIS A 326 -3.58 2.69 35.59
C HIS A 326 -2.97 1.63 36.52
N VAL A 327 -1.82 1.97 37.09
CA VAL A 327 -1.02 1.10 37.94
C VAL A 327 -1.03 1.66 39.36
N PRO A 328 -1.73 1.02 40.32
CA PRO A 328 -1.76 1.49 41.71
C PRO A 328 -0.39 1.31 42.41
N ALA A 329 -0.19 2.05 43.50
CA ALA A 329 0.91 1.78 44.43
C ALA A 329 0.80 0.34 44.95
N ALA A 330 1.92 -0.38 44.96
CA ALA A 330 1.96 -1.74 45.49
C ALA A 330 2.03 -1.69 47.02
N SER A 331 1.12 -2.40 47.69
CA SER A 331 1.11 -2.54 49.15
C SER A 331 2.48 -3.03 49.64
N SER A 332 2.95 -2.48 50.75
CA SER A 332 4.03 -3.11 51.51
C SER A 332 3.44 -4.34 52.19
N THR A 333 3.42 -5.49 51.50
CA THR A 333 3.25 -6.75 52.21
C THR A 333 4.48 -6.89 53.09
N THR A 334 4.32 -6.69 54.40
CA THR A 334 5.28 -7.13 55.40
C THR A 334 5.45 -8.62 55.19
N LEU A 335 6.46 -9.02 54.41
CA LEU A 335 6.88 -10.40 54.37
C LEU A 335 7.40 -10.70 55.77
N THR A 336 6.59 -11.40 56.57
CA THR A 336 7.08 -12.16 57.70
C THR A 336 8.03 -13.20 57.10
N PHE A 337 9.32 -12.88 57.14
CA PHE A 337 10.38 -13.80 56.74
C PHE A 337 10.33 -15.02 57.66
N SER A 338 9.74 -16.13 57.21
CA SER A 338 10.22 -17.44 57.66
C SER A 338 11.51 -17.70 56.89
N SER A 339 12.63 -17.42 57.53
CA SER A 339 13.95 -17.91 57.14
C SER A 339 13.91 -19.43 57.10
N VAL A 340 13.51 -20.01 55.97
CA VAL A 340 13.75 -21.42 55.66
C VAL A 340 15.00 -21.45 54.79
N GLU A 341 16.11 -21.69 55.47
CA GLU A 341 17.38 -22.28 55.05
C GLU A 341 17.67 -22.34 53.54
N CYS A 342 18.40 -21.34 53.04
CA CYS A 342 19.43 -21.58 52.02
C CYS A 342 20.78 -21.69 52.73
N GLY A 343 20.97 -22.80 53.46
CA GLY A 343 22.28 -23.20 53.97
C GLY A 343 23.04 -23.94 52.87
N GLY A 344 23.97 -23.26 52.20
CA GLY A 344 24.83 -23.88 51.20
C GLY A 344 25.92 -22.90 50.75
N TYR A 345 27.15 -23.18 51.17
CA TYR A 345 28.36 -22.44 50.81
C TYR A 345 28.70 -22.72 49.34
N TYR A 346 28.42 -21.76 48.44
CA TYR A 346 28.89 -21.81 47.06
C TYR A 346 29.51 -20.47 46.66
N ASP A 347 30.54 -20.60 45.83
CA ASP A 347 31.46 -19.58 45.36
C ASP A 347 30.77 -18.40 44.64
N ALA A 348 31.41 -17.24 44.66
CA ALA A 348 30.86 -15.92 44.30
C ALA A 348 30.61 -15.69 42.78
N ALA A 349 30.34 -16.74 42.00
CA ALA A 349 30.14 -16.65 40.54
C ALA A 349 28.77 -17.13 40.04
N THR A 350 27.84 -17.52 40.92
CA THR A 350 26.48 -17.93 40.51
C THR A 350 25.43 -17.23 41.36
N VAL A 351 25.12 -15.97 41.01
CA VAL A 351 23.90 -15.31 41.49
C VAL A 351 22.72 -16.07 40.88
N CYS A 352 21.95 -16.75 41.73
CA CYS A 352 20.77 -17.50 41.33
C CYS A 352 19.73 -16.56 40.68
N ASP A 353 19.28 -16.86 39.46
CA ASP A 353 18.19 -16.16 38.74
C ASP A 353 16.92 -15.97 39.61
N HIS A 354 16.74 -16.85 40.61
CA HIS A 354 15.63 -16.81 41.56
C HIS A 354 15.59 -15.54 42.45
N CYS A 355 16.70 -14.80 42.57
CA CYS A 355 16.76 -13.57 43.36
C CYS A 355 16.35 -12.32 42.57
N HIS A 356 16.52 -12.31 41.23
CA HIS A 356 16.21 -11.16 40.38
C HIS A 356 14.70 -10.95 40.17
N HIS A 357 13.90 -12.02 40.25
CA HIS A 357 12.44 -11.94 40.09
C HIS A 357 11.68 -11.43 41.32
N ARG A 358 12.31 -11.27 42.49
CA ARG A 358 11.62 -10.87 43.74
C ARG A 358 11.06 -9.43 43.73
N HIS A 359 11.43 -8.61 42.75
CA HIS A 359 10.99 -7.22 42.63
C HIS A 359 10.21 -6.92 41.34
N GLN A 360 9.96 -7.91 40.47
CA GLN A 360 9.16 -7.71 39.27
C GLN A 360 7.67 -7.94 39.55
N GLN A 361 6.85 -6.96 39.16
CA GLN A 361 5.40 -7.07 39.18
C GLN A 361 4.90 -7.23 37.74
N GLN A 362 4.08 -8.25 37.51
CA GLN A 362 3.31 -8.36 36.27
C GLN A 362 2.18 -7.31 36.28
N LEU A 363 2.09 -6.51 35.22
CA LEU A 363 1.01 -5.54 35.03
C LEU A 363 -0.06 -6.05 34.08
N LEU A 364 0.35 -6.77 33.04
CA LEU A 364 -0.51 -7.19 31.94
C LEU A 364 -0.07 -8.57 31.46
N ALA A 365 -1.00 -9.51 31.34
CA ALA A 365 -0.82 -10.72 30.55
C ALA A 365 -1.33 -10.45 29.13
N VAL A 366 -0.57 -10.91 28.13
CA VAL A 366 -0.90 -10.73 26.72
C VAL A 366 -1.04 -12.10 26.10
N GLY A 367 -2.16 -12.35 25.44
CA GLY A 367 -2.38 -13.53 24.60
C GLY A 367 -2.76 -13.09 23.21
N TYR A 368 -2.59 -13.96 22.22
CA TYR A 368 -3.05 -13.68 20.86
C TYR A 368 -3.47 -14.96 20.16
N SER A 369 -4.34 -14.80 19.16
CA SER A 369 -4.82 -15.89 18.32
C SER A 369 -4.90 -15.47 16.87
N TYR A 370 -4.70 -16.43 15.97
CA TYR A 370 -4.84 -16.23 14.52
C TYR A 370 -5.03 -17.57 13.80
N SER A 371 -5.50 -17.52 12.56
CA SER A 371 -5.57 -18.68 11.67
C SER A 371 -4.70 -18.47 10.43
N HIS A 372 -4.21 -19.57 9.84
CA HIS A 372 -3.41 -19.51 8.60
C HIS A 372 -4.28 -19.35 7.35
N ALA A 373 -5.55 -19.75 7.44
CA ALA A 373 -6.57 -19.59 6.42
C ALA A 373 -7.94 -19.45 7.08
N PRO A 374 -8.93 -18.80 6.45
CA PRO A 374 -10.22 -18.60 7.08
C PRO A 374 -10.99 -19.91 7.18
N GLY A 375 -11.94 -19.96 8.14
CA GLY A 375 -12.75 -21.15 8.42
C GLY A 375 -12.00 -22.34 9.01
N ALA A 376 -10.70 -22.22 9.27
CA ALA A 376 -9.89 -23.22 9.97
C ALA A 376 -9.93 -23.01 11.50
N ALA A 377 -11.13 -22.80 12.08
CA ALA A 377 -11.29 -22.48 13.50
C ALA A 377 -10.72 -23.56 14.44
N SER A 378 -10.74 -24.84 14.02
CA SER A 378 -10.12 -25.96 14.75
C SER A 378 -8.58 -25.99 14.66
N ALA A 379 -7.98 -25.13 13.84
CA ALA A 379 -6.54 -24.97 13.66
C ALA A 379 -6.06 -23.55 14.01
N ALA A 380 -6.90 -22.77 14.71
CA ALA A 380 -6.52 -21.45 15.20
C ALA A 380 -5.36 -21.59 16.20
N VAL A 381 -4.25 -20.93 15.91
CA VAL A 381 -3.11 -20.87 16.83
C VAL A 381 -3.49 -19.91 17.94
N SER A 382 -3.34 -20.32 19.19
CA SER A 382 -3.49 -19.47 20.38
C SER A 382 -2.19 -19.53 21.17
N VAL A 383 -1.62 -18.36 21.46
CA VAL A 383 -0.33 -18.27 22.14
C VAL A 383 -0.46 -17.31 23.31
N GLU A 384 0.06 -17.74 24.46
CA GLU A 384 0.35 -16.80 25.55
C GLU A 384 1.61 -16.03 25.19
N GLY A 385 1.45 -14.74 24.92
CA GLY A 385 2.55 -13.83 24.65
C GLY A 385 3.31 -13.45 25.92
N HIS A 386 4.42 -12.73 25.74
CA HIS A 386 5.15 -12.19 26.86
C HIS A 386 4.32 -11.07 27.50
N GLY A 387 3.99 -11.24 28.78
CA GLY A 387 3.33 -10.20 29.56
C GLY A 387 4.22 -8.99 29.81
N VAL A 388 3.62 -7.94 30.37
CA VAL A 388 4.32 -6.73 30.78
C VAL A 388 4.75 -6.86 32.23
N PHE A 389 6.06 -6.78 32.48
CA PHE A 389 6.65 -6.80 33.80
C PHE A 389 7.40 -5.50 34.06
N VAL A 390 7.28 -4.97 35.28
CA VAL A 390 8.02 -3.78 35.73
C VAL A 390 8.67 -4.05 37.07
N GLU A 391 9.83 -3.46 37.30
CA GLU A 391 10.48 -3.49 38.60
C GLU A 391 9.79 -2.52 39.57
N ARG A 392 9.60 -2.95 40.81
CA ARG A 392 8.99 -2.17 41.91
C ARG A 392 9.98 -1.96 43.06
N PRO A 393 11.01 -1.11 42.88
CA PRO A 393 11.99 -0.87 43.93
C PRO A 393 11.34 -0.17 45.11
N GLU A 394 11.79 -0.53 46.31
CA GLU A 394 11.48 0.25 47.50
C GLU A 394 12.12 1.62 47.38
N VAL A 395 11.36 2.66 47.71
CA VAL A 395 11.93 4.00 47.83
C VAL A 395 12.84 3.93 49.03
N ALA A 396 14.16 3.80 48.84
CA ALA A 396 15.09 3.89 49.95
C ALA A 396 14.81 5.23 50.65
N ALA A 397 14.30 5.14 51.88
CA ALA A 397 14.16 6.28 52.75
C ALA A 397 15.55 6.92 52.85
N VAL A 398 15.67 8.16 52.38
CA VAL A 398 16.85 8.96 52.65
C VAL A 398 16.82 9.23 54.15
N PHE A 399 17.42 8.32 54.92
CA PHE A 399 17.89 8.67 56.25
C PHE A 399 19.06 9.63 56.01
N VAL A 400 18.79 10.93 56.13
CA VAL A 400 19.86 11.90 56.37
C VAL A 400 20.38 11.56 57.77
N SER A 401 21.42 10.74 57.83
CA SER A 401 22.20 10.61 59.06
C SER A 401 22.82 11.96 59.33
N VAL A 402 22.24 12.70 60.27
CA VAL A 402 22.92 13.80 60.94
C VAL A 402 23.94 13.13 61.84
N ASP A 403 25.06 12.70 61.27
CA ASP A 403 26.37 12.62 61.92
C ASP A 403 27.40 12.22 60.85
N GLY A 404 28.39 13.10 60.69
CA GLY A 404 29.35 13.07 59.61
C GLY A 404 30.30 11.87 59.65
N VAL A 405 30.94 11.68 58.50
CA VAL A 405 32.05 10.78 58.21
C VAL A 405 31.63 9.34 57.85
N GLY A 406 31.36 9.15 56.55
CA GLY A 406 31.29 7.84 55.91
C GLY A 406 31.60 7.96 54.41
N VAL A 407 32.81 7.56 54.02
CA VAL A 407 33.21 7.41 52.61
C VAL A 407 32.43 6.24 52.02
N GLY A 408 31.35 6.51 51.30
CA GLY A 408 30.53 5.51 50.61
C GLY A 408 30.17 6.00 49.21
N GLY A 409 30.63 5.26 48.19
CA GLY A 409 30.37 5.57 46.78
C GLY A 409 28.88 5.71 46.49
N GLY A 410 28.44 6.95 46.28
CA GLY A 410 27.07 7.26 45.89
C GLY A 410 26.76 6.66 44.52
N ARG A 411 25.96 5.58 44.49
CA ARG A 411 25.25 5.19 43.27
C ARG A 411 24.29 6.32 42.93
N GLN A 412 24.70 7.18 42.01
CA GLN A 412 23.87 8.22 41.43
C GLN A 412 22.60 7.56 40.88
N ARG A 413 21.43 7.84 41.46
CA ARG A 413 20.14 7.33 40.98
C ARG A 413 19.96 7.80 39.55
N GLN A 414 20.16 6.92 38.58
CA GLN A 414 19.75 7.19 37.20
C GLN A 414 18.23 7.30 37.21
N ILE A 415 17.72 8.49 36.89
CA ILE A 415 16.30 8.71 36.64
C ILE A 415 15.96 7.86 35.41
N PRO A 416 15.00 6.92 35.48
CA PRO A 416 14.62 6.12 34.33
C PRO A 416 14.17 7.06 33.21
N LEU A 417 14.83 6.96 32.05
CA LEU A 417 14.39 7.69 30.86
C LEU A 417 13.24 6.92 30.20
N PRO A 418 12.26 7.64 29.62
CA PRO A 418 11.17 6.99 28.90
C PRO A 418 11.69 6.28 27.64
N SER A 419 11.05 5.18 27.27
CA SER A 419 11.36 4.45 26.04
C SER A 419 11.11 5.31 24.81
N PRO A 420 12.13 5.59 23.97
CA PRO A 420 11.97 6.44 22.78
C PRO A 420 10.95 5.89 21.79
N VAL A 421 10.89 4.56 21.62
CA VAL A 421 9.95 3.89 20.70
C VAL A 421 8.51 4.04 21.19
N VAL A 422 8.28 3.97 22.50
CA VAL A 422 6.94 4.19 23.08
C VAL A 422 6.52 5.65 22.87
N MET A 423 7.42 6.60 23.15
CA MET A 423 7.15 8.03 22.93
C MET A 423 6.86 8.35 21.46
N GLN A 424 7.61 7.77 20.53
CA GLN A 424 7.39 7.96 19.09
C GLN A 424 5.99 7.49 18.66
N HIS A 425 5.53 6.34 19.14
CA HIS A 425 4.19 5.86 18.82
C HIS A 425 3.08 6.68 19.50
N MET A 426 3.29 7.15 20.74
CA MET A 426 2.35 8.08 21.39
C MET A 426 2.17 9.35 20.53
N VAL A 427 3.27 9.97 20.10
CA VAL A 427 3.23 11.16 19.24
C VAL A 427 2.50 10.88 17.92
N ARG A 428 2.73 9.71 17.30
CA ARG A 428 2.05 9.33 16.06
C ARG A 428 0.55 9.14 16.24
N PHE A 429 0.11 8.51 17.32
CA PHE A 429 -1.32 8.36 17.61
C PHE A 429 -1.99 9.70 17.91
N GLU A 430 -1.35 10.56 18.71
CA GLU A 430 -1.88 11.90 18.98
C GLU A 430 -1.96 12.77 17.72
N LEU A 431 -0.97 12.68 16.82
CA LEU A 431 -1.03 13.37 15.53
C LEU A 431 -2.15 12.78 14.65
N LEU A 432 -2.28 11.46 14.62
CA LEU A 432 -3.34 10.80 13.87
C LEU A 432 -4.73 11.28 14.32
N GLU A 433 -4.97 11.37 15.62
CA GLU A 433 -6.22 11.91 16.17
C GLU A 433 -6.45 13.37 15.76
N LEU A 434 -5.39 14.20 15.82
CA LEU A 434 -5.46 15.60 15.40
C LEU A 434 -5.84 15.75 13.92
N VAL A 435 -5.17 15.00 13.04
CA VAL A 435 -5.37 15.07 11.58
C VAL A 435 -6.70 14.44 11.20
N ALA A 436 -7.07 13.30 11.79
CA ALA A 436 -8.37 12.67 11.55
C ALA A 436 -9.52 13.59 12.00
N GLY A 437 -9.44 14.18 13.20
CA GLY A 437 -10.43 15.14 13.67
C GLY A 437 -10.47 16.44 12.85
N PHE A 438 -9.34 16.86 12.28
CA PHE A 438 -9.31 17.94 11.29
C PHE A 438 -10.03 17.54 10.00
N ALA A 439 -9.73 16.38 9.43
CA ALA A 439 -10.35 15.90 8.20
C ALA A 439 -11.86 15.73 8.36
N GLU A 440 -12.32 15.12 9.46
CA GLU A 440 -13.75 14.98 9.78
C GLU A 440 -14.44 16.35 9.91
N ALA A 441 -13.80 17.34 10.55
CA ALA A 441 -14.37 18.67 10.68
C ALA A 441 -14.47 19.43 9.34
N GLU A 442 -13.47 19.29 8.47
CA GLU A 442 -13.47 19.92 7.14
C GLU A 442 -14.48 19.23 6.21
N MET A 443 -14.59 17.90 6.24
CA MET A 443 -15.59 17.14 5.47
C MET A 443 -17.03 17.50 5.90
N ALA A 444 -17.26 17.64 7.21
CA ALA A 444 -18.57 18.06 7.74
C ALA A 444 -18.94 19.52 7.43
N SER A 445 -17.97 20.35 7.03
CA SER A 445 -18.22 21.75 6.70
C SER A 445 -18.92 21.88 5.33
N LYS A 446 -19.97 22.72 5.23
CA LYS A 446 -20.67 22.93 3.96
C LYS A 446 -19.71 23.53 2.92
N PRO A 447 -19.84 23.18 1.64
CA PRO A 447 -19.03 23.76 0.57
C PRO A 447 -19.41 25.24 0.37
N GLU A 448 -18.85 26.12 1.19
CA GLU A 448 -18.82 27.54 0.88
C GLU A 448 -17.63 27.84 -0.05
N THR A 449 -17.92 28.70 -1.03
CA THR A 449 -17.11 29.15 -2.17
C THR A 449 -15.58 29.06 -2.06
N THR A 450 -14.93 28.91 -3.23
CA THR A 450 -13.49 28.83 -3.58
C THR A 450 -12.43 29.62 -2.77
N LYS A 451 -12.81 30.46 -1.80
CA LYS A 451 -11.95 31.18 -0.85
C LYS A 451 -11.48 30.32 0.35
N THR A 452 -11.95 29.08 0.50
CA THR A 452 -11.75 28.21 1.68
C THR A 452 -10.54 27.28 1.62
N LYS A 453 -10.01 26.94 0.44
CA LYS A 453 -8.86 26.00 0.31
C LYS A 453 -7.55 26.47 0.98
N PRO A 454 -7.14 27.77 0.91
CA PRO A 454 -5.97 28.25 1.65
C PRO A 454 -6.17 28.18 3.16
N ARG A 455 -7.40 28.42 3.63
CA ARG A 455 -7.76 28.43 5.05
C ARG A 455 -7.58 27.06 5.70
N ALA A 456 -7.93 25.96 5.03
CA ALA A 456 -7.75 24.61 5.56
C ALA A 456 -6.26 24.27 5.79
N ALA A 457 -5.40 24.64 4.85
CA ALA A 457 -3.95 24.48 4.98
C ALA A 457 -3.39 25.28 6.16
N ASP A 458 -3.82 26.54 6.32
CA ASP A 458 -3.42 27.41 7.45
C ASP A 458 -3.91 26.85 8.79
N VAL A 459 -5.13 26.28 8.84
CA VAL A 459 -5.69 25.66 10.05
C VAL A 459 -4.89 24.44 10.46
N LEU A 460 -4.58 23.53 9.53
CA LEU A 460 -3.78 22.34 9.83
C LEU A 460 -2.36 22.73 10.26
N GLN A 461 -1.75 23.70 9.58
CA GLN A 461 -0.44 24.23 9.95
C GLN A 461 -0.44 24.82 11.37
N GLY A 462 -1.45 25.62 11.72
CA GLY A 462 -1.58 26.19 13.06
C GLY A 462 -1.75 25.11 14.14
N LYS A 463 -2.57 24.09 13.89
CA LYS A 463 -2.73 22.95 14.79
C LYS A 463 -1.42 22.16 14.96
N TRP A 464 -0.66 21.98 13.88
CA TRP A 464 0.66 21.33 13.92
C TRP A 464 1.67 22.13 14.74
N GLU A 465 1.72 23.46 14.58
CA GLU A 465 2.62 24.32 15.35
C GLU A 465 2.30 24.30 16.86
N GLU A 466 1.01 24.30 17.21
CA GLU A 466 0.56 24.13 18.59
C GLU A 466 0.96 22.75 19.13
N PHE A 467 0.70 21.70 18.34
CA PHE A 467 1.09 20.33 18.66
C PHE A 467 2.58 20.21 18.96
N ARG A 468 3.41 20.79 18.10
CA ARG A 468 4.88 20.82 18.23
C ARG A 468 5.29 21.60 19.47
N ARG A 469 4.72 22.80 19.70
CA ARG A 469 5.03 23.65 20.85
C ARG A 469 4.74 22.94 22.18
N ALA A 470 3.61 22.24 22.27
CA ALA A 470 3.23 21.46 23.46
C ALA A 470 4.22 20.32 23.78
N ARG A 471 5.01 19.86 22.79
CA ARG A 471 5.88 18.68 22.89
C ARG A 471 7.38 19.00 22.75
N GLN A 472 7.76 20.29 22.73
CA GLN A 472 9.16 20.72 22.68
C GLN A 472 10.03 20.18 23.83
N PHE A 473 9.42 19.78 24.95
CA PHE A 473 10.12 19.24 26.12
C PHE A 473 10.36 17.72 26.05
N TRP A 474 9.81 17.03 25.05
CA TRP A 474 10.01 15.59 24.82
C TRP A 474 11.34 15.38 24.09
N GLY A 475 12.46 15.67 24.79
CA GLY A 475 13.80 15.45 24.26
C GLY A 475 14.00 13.99 23.87
N GLY A 476 14.38 13.72 22.62
CA GLY A 476 14.72 12.39 22.12
C GLY A 476 13.71 11.73 21.17
N VAL A 477 12.59 12.38 20.83
CA VAL A 477 11.70 11.92 19.75
C VAL A 477 12.09 12.59 18.43
N GLU A 478 12.46 11.79 17.42
CA GLU A 478 12.75 12.28 16.08
C GLU A 478 11.44 12.61 15.35
N LEU A 479 11.17 13.90 15.13
CA LEU A 479 9.95 14.39 14.49
C LEU A 479 10.14 14.69 13.00
N ASP A 480 11.37 14.64 12.47
CA ASP A 480 11.69 15.03 11.09
C ASP A 480 10.93 14.22 10.03
N GLY A 481 10.61 12.96 10.33
CA GLY A 481 9.73 12.15 9.48
C GLY A 481 8.29 12.68 9.48
N VAL A 482 7.78 12.98 10.66
CA VAL A 482 6.42 13.44 10.90
C VAL A 482 6.18 14.84 10.32
N GLU A 483 7.16 15.73 10.46
CA GLU A 483 7.10 17.09 9.90
C GLU A 483 6.96 17.06 8.37
N ARG A 484 7.75 16.22 7.69
CA ARG A 484 7.66 16.05 6.23
C ARG A 484 6.29 15.56 5.78
N GLU A 485 5.65 14.69 6.57
CA GLU A 485 4.30 14.20 6.27
C GLU A 485 3.25 15.30 6.44
N VAL A 486 3.35 16.11 7.50
CA VAL A 486 2.45 17.26 7.71
C VAL A 486 2.63 18.32 6.62
N ASP A 487 3.87 18.65 6.26
CA ASP A 487 4.16 19.59 5.17
C ASP A 487 3.56 19.11 3.84
N ALA A 488 3.65 17.80 3.55
CA ALA A 488 3.04 17.22 2.37
C ALA A 488 1.50 17.29 2.39
N MET A 489 0.87 17.08 3.56
CA MET A 489 -0.57 17.27 3.73
C MET A 489 -0.97 18.74 3.50
N VAL A 490 -0.28 19.68 4.15
CA VAL A 490 -0.53 21.13 4.02
C VAL A 490 -0.37 21.59 2.57
N ALA A 491 0.66 21.11 1.86
CA ALA A 491 0.85 21.40 0.45
C ALA A 491 -0.29 20.85 -0.43
N SER A 492 -0.80 19.65 -0.10
CA SER A 492 -1.82 18.95 -0.88
C SER A 492 -3.24 19.46 -0.64
N LEU A 493 -3.51 20.10 0.50
CA LEU A 493 -4.81 20.67 0.85
C LEU A 493 -5.33 21.73 -0.14
N ARG A 494 -4.42 22.33 -0.92
CA ARG A 494 -4.80 23.23 -2.04
C ARG A 494 -5.63 22.52 -3.11
N SER A 495 -5.41 21.22 -3.29
CA SER A 495 -6.14 20.39 -4.25
C SER A 495 -7.41 19.81 -3.64
N GLY A 496 -7.39 19.48 -2.35
CA GLY A 496 -8.56 19.01 -1.58
C GLY A 496 -8.15 18.11 -0.41
N LEU A 497 -9.14 17.46 0.21
CA LEU A 497 -8.92 16.58 1.37
C LEU A 497 -8.48 15.16 1.00
N ALA A 498 -8.50 14.78 -0.27
CA ALA A 498 -8.23 13.41 -0.70
C ALA A 498 -6.87 12.86 -0.24
N TYR A 499 -5.82 13.69 -0.32
CA TYR A 499 -4.50 13.33 0.20
C TYR A 499 -4.53 13.09 1.72
N VAL A 500 -5.14 14.00 2.48
CA VAL A 500 -5.25 13.90 3.94
C VAL A 500 -6.08 12.68 4.34
N GLY A 501 -7.19 12.40 3.63
CA GLY A 501 -8.00 11.21 3.86
C GLY A 501 -7.21 9.91 3.60
N SER A 502 -6.42 9.86 2.53
CA SER A 502 -5.54 8.71 2.25
C SER A 502 -4.47 8.54 3.32
N TRP A 503 -3.88 9.64 3.80
CA TRP A 503 -2.92 9.64 4.92
C TRP A 503 -3.56 9.13 6.22
N VAL A 504 -4.76 9.60 6.55
CA VAL A 504 -5.53 9.16 7.73
C VAL A 504 -5.81 7.67 7.63
N SER A 505 -6.29 7.19 6.48
CA SER A 505 -6.57 5.77 6.26
C SER A 505 -5.30 4.91 6.40
N SER A 506 -4.17 5.37 5.83
CA SER A 506 -2.86 4.73 5.94
C SER A 506 -2.44 4.53 7.39
N HIS A 507 -2.51 5.59 8.21
CA HIS A 507 -2.07 5.56 9.60
C HIS A 507 -3.06 4.84 10.52
N GLN A 508 -4.37 5.01 10.31
CA GLN A 508 -5.40 4.27 11.04
C GLN A 508 -5.24 2.76 10.86
N MET A 509 -5.01 2.32 9.63
CA MET A 509 -4.85 0.90 9.31
C MET A 509 -3.39 0.44 9.36
N GLN A 510 -2.44 1.35 9.60
CA GLN A 510 -0.99 1.08 9.54
C GLN A 510 -0.63 0.29 8.27
N ARG A 511 -1.14 0.76 7.13
CA ARG A 511 -1.05 0.10 5.82
C ARG A 511 -0.67 1.11 4.76
N ALA A 512 0.15 0.69 3.81
CA ALA A 512 0.52 1.49 2.67
C ALA A 512 -0.72 1.85 1.82
N THR A 513 -0.90 3.14 1.55
CA THR A 513 -1.87 3.68 0.59
C THR A 513 -1.16 4.65 -0.35
N ALA A 514 -1.66 4.77 -1.58
CA ALA A 514 -1.18 5.82 -2.48
C ALA A 514 -1.75 7.17 -2.02
N MET A 515 -0.89 8.18 -1.84
CA MET A 515 -1.30 9.54 -1.46
C MET A 515 -1.01 10.49 -2.63
N GLY A 516 -1.90 10.54 -3.60
CA GLY A 516 -1.75 11.28 -4.86
C GLY A 516 -0.91 10.54 -5.90
N SER A 517 0.12 9.80 -5.50
CA SER A 517 0.90 8.94 -6.41
C SER A 517 1.38 7.66 -5.70
N PRO A 518 1.71 6.58 -6.45
CA PRO A 518 2.27 5.36 -5.87
C PRO A 518 3.69 5.53 -5.28
N GLU A 519 4.36 6.65 -5.53
CA GLU A 519 5.63 7.04 -4.92
C GLU A 519 5.43 7.68 -3.54
N LYS A 520 4.28 8.32 -3.33
CA LYS A 520 3.94 9.01 -2.10
C LYS A 520 3.24 8.04 -1.15
N VAL A 521 4.00 7.08 -0.65
CA VAL A 521 3.55 6.05 0.29
C VAL A 521 4.42 6.11 1.54
N VAL A 522 3.81 5.89 2.71
CA VAL A 522 4.55 5.82 3.98
C VAL A 522 5.47 4.59 3.95
N ALA A 523 6.78 4.83 3.88
CA ALA A 523 7.78 3.76 3.72
C ALA A 523 7.73 2.71 4.84
N GLU A 524 7.36 3.11 6.06
CA GLU A 524 7.21 2.20 7.21
C GLU A 524 6.16 1.11 6.99
N PHE A 525 5.14 1.37 6.17
CA PHE A 525 4.07 0.42 5.90
C PHE A 525 4.26 -0.40 4.61
N MET A 526 5.35 -0.16 3.87
CA MET A 526 5.66 -0.88 2.64
C MET A 526 6.39 -2.18 2.93
N THR A 527 5.81 -3.31 2.51
CA THR A 527 6.49 -4.60 2.55
C THR A 527 7.37 -4.81 1.31
N PRO A 528 8.38 -5.69 1.34
CA PRO A 528 9.18 -6.00 0.15
C PRO A 528 8.33 -6.47 -1.04
N ALA A 529 7.24 -7.20 -0.80
CA ALA A 529 6.32 -7.65 -1.85
C ALA A 529 5.60 -6.48 -2.53
N MET A 530 5.22 -5.45 -1.77
CA MET A 530 4.62 -4.22 -2.31
C MET A 530 5.62 -3.46 -3.19
N VAL A 531 6.86 -3.32 -2.74
CA VAL A 531 7.92 -2.65 -3.53
C VAL A 531 8.14 -3.35 -4.86
N ILE A 532 8.25 -4.68 -4.85
CA ILE A 532 8.39 -5.47 -6.08
C ILE A 532 7.19 -5.28 -7.00
N MET A 533 5.97 -5.35 -6.47
CA MET A 533 4.74 -5.20 -7.26
C MET A 533 4.65 -3.81 -7.92
N VAL A 534 5.04 -2.75 -7.21
CA VAL A 534 5.06 -1.37 -7.76
C VAL A 534 6.08 -1.26 -8.89
N GLU A 535 7.26 -1.86 -8.74
CA GLU A 535 8.28 -1.87 -9.79
C GLU A 535 7.84 -2.66 -11.03
N GLU A 536 7.04 -3.71 -10.84
CA GLU A 536 6.42 -4.42 -11.97
C GLU A 536 5.33 -3.59 -12.66
N ALA A 537 4.56 -2.80 -11.91
CA ALA A 537 3.55 -1.90 -12.47
C ALA A 537 4.21 -0.77 -13.29
N ARG A 538 5.37 -0.27 -12.88
CA ARG A 538 6.14 0.74 -13.63
C ARG A 538 6.61 0.27 -15.01
N LYS A 539 6.75 -1.03 -15.19
CA LYS A 539 7.15 -1.64 -16.48
C LYS A 539 5.98 -1.78 -17.46
N LEU A 540 4.77 -1.37 -17.06
CA LEU A 540 3.62 -1.42 -17.96
C LEU A 540 3.81 -0.48 -19.14
N PRO A 541 3.48 -0.93 -20.37
CA PRO A 541 3.41 -0.02 -21.49
C PRO A 541 2.32 1.03 -21.23
N PRO A 542 2.45 2.25 -21.79
CA PRO A 542 1.38 3.22 -21.73
C PRO A 542 0.08 2.61 -22.28
N PRO A 543 -1.08 3.00 -21.75
CA PRO A 543 -2.37 2.46 -22.18
C PRO A 543 -2.52 2.66 -23.70
N PRO A 544 -2.97 1.63 -24.44
CA PRO A 544 -3.28 1.81 -25.86
C PRO A 544 -4.38 2.87 -25.95
N ALA A 545 -4.17 3.91 -26.77
CA ALA A 545 -5.24 4.85 -27.07
C ALA A 545 -6.42 4.09 -27.68
N ALA A 546 -7.63 4.62 -27.48
CA ALA A 546 -8.84 4.17 -28.15
C ALA A 546 -8.71 4.33 -29.68
N ALA A 547 -8.01 3.38 -30.31
CA ALA A 547 -8.22 3.01 -31.69
C ALA A 547 -9.08 1.75 -31.66
N ALA A 548 -10.24 1.83 -32.31
CA ALA A 548 -11.21 0.76 -32.46
C ALA A 548 -10.53 -0.59 -32.72
N ALA A 549 -10.99 -1.58 -31.95
CA ALA A 549 -10.48 -2.94 -31.97
C ALA A 549 -10.41 -3.52 -33.39
N GLU A 550 -9.22 -3.99 -33.71
CA GLU A 550 -8.91 -5.09 -34.61
C GLU A 550 -9.60 -6.38 -34.09
N ALA A 551 -10.93 -6.39 -34.16
CA ALA A 551 -11.79 -7.52 -33.77
C ALA A 551 -12.71 -7.91 -34.94
N ALA A 552 -12.07 -8.30 -36.03
CA ALA A 552 -12.63 -9.22 -37.03
C ALA A 552 -11.54 -10.19 -37.52
N ARG A 553 -10.80 -10.79 -36.58
CA ARG A 553 -9.89 -11.91 -36.85
C ARG A 553 -10.34 -13.17 -36.12
N GLU A 554 -11.48 -13.69 -36.57
CA GLU A 554 -11.69 -15.13 -36.77
C GLU A 554 -12.60 -15.31 -38.00
N ARG A 555 -12.00 -15.32 -39.18
CA ARG A 555 -12.40 -16.23 -40.25
C ARG A 555 -11.14 -16.91 -40.79
N PRO A 556 -11.19 -18.22 -41.13
CA PRO A 556 -10.02 -18.93 -41.63
C PRO A 556 -9.76 -18.59 -43.10
N SER A 557 -8.46 -18.58 -43.44
CA SER A 557 -7.84 -18.74 -44.76
C SER A 557 -8.36 -17.89 -45.94
N GLY A 558 -7.53 -16.96 -46.40
CA GLY A 558 -7.58 -16.50 -47.79
C GLY A 558 -7.09 -15.07 -48.03
N CYS A 559 -5.86 -14.97 -48.56
CA CYS A 559 -5.34 -13.94 -49.45
C CYS A 559 -4.94 -12.56 -48.87
N ASP A 560 -3.67 -12.26 -49.13
CA ASP A 560 -2.87 -11.08 -48.82
C ASP A 560 -3.45 -9.80 -49.46
N GLY A 561 -3.39 -8.66 -48.74
CA GLY A 561 -3.99 -7.40 -49.19
C GLY A 561 -3.44 -6.20 -48.44
N GLY A 562 -2.27 -5.72 -48.87
CA GLY A 562 -1.59 -4.54 -48.33
C GLY A 562 -0.69 -3.87 -49.37
N ASP A 563 -1.17 -3.67 -50.60
CA ASP A 563 -0.42 -2.99 -51.68
C ASP A 563 -1.27 -1.98 -52.50
N ASP A 564 -2.48 -1.62 -52.07
CA ASP A 564 -3.46 -1.05 -53.01
C ASP A 564 -3.50 0.49 -53.10
N LEU A 565 -3.09 1.26 -52.08
CA LEU A 565 -3.20 2.73 -52.17
C LEU A 565 -2.04 3.38 -52.93
N HIS A 566 -0.81 2.86 -52.76
CA HIS A 566 0.36 3.34 -53.48
C HIS A 566 0.35 2.93 -54.96
N HIS A 567 -0.26 1.79 -55.30
CA HIS A 567 -0.40 1.32 -56.67
C HIS A 567 -1.43 2.16 -57.46
N VAL A 568 -2.58 2.48 -56.86
CA VAL A 568 -3.62 3.31 -57.48
C VAL A 568 -3.12 4.74 -57.74
N ILE A 569 -2.37 5.35 -56.80
CA ILE A 569 -1.82 6.70 -57.00
C ILE A 569 -0.74 6.70 -58.11
N ARG A 570 0.12 5.67 -58.17
CA ARG A 570 1.16 5.53 -59.21
C ARG A 570 0.55 5.30 -60.60
N GLN A 571 -0.48 4.46 -60.70
CA GLN A 571 -1.15 4.14 -61.97
C GLN A 571 -1.93 5.34 -62.52
N GLN A 572 -2.54 6.16 -61.66
CA GLN A 572 -3.24 7.38 -62.07
C GLN A 572 -2.26 8.45 -62.60
N LEU A 573 -1.10 8.60 -61.95
CA LEU A 573 -0.05 9.53 -62.39
C LEU A 573 0.62 9.09 -63.70
N GLU A 574 0.79 7.79 -63.92
CA GLU A 574 1.29 7.23 -65.19
C GLU A 574 0.29 7.37 -66.36
N LEU A 575 -1.01 7.36 -66.07
CA LEU A 575 -2.06 7.60 -67.07
C LEU A 575 -2.14 9.08 -67.48
N TRP A 576 -1.94 10.00 -66.53
CA TRP A 576 -1.94 11.45 -66.80
C TRP A 576 -0.69 11.95 -67.53
N SER A 577 0.44 11.24 -67.45
CA SER A 577 1.67 11.61 -68.17
C SER A 577 1.68 11.20 -69.65
N LYS A 578 0.75 10.33 -70.06
CA LYS A 578 0.66 9.79 -71.44
C LYS A 578 -0.31 10.55 -72.36
N ASP A 579 -1.08 11.51 -71.84
CA ASP A 579 -2.01 12.33 -72.62
C ASP A 579 -1.62 13.83 -72.57
N PRO A 580 -1.01 14.39 -73.63
CA PRO A 580 -0.57 15.79 -73.68
C PRO A 580 -1.68 16.83 -73.53
N GLU A 581 -2.95 16.47 -73.79
CA GLU A 581 -4.09 17.38 -73.69
C GLU A 581 -4.60 17.53 -72.25
N VAL A 582 -4.37 16.55 -71.38
CA VAL A 582 -4.76 16.61 -69.96
C VAL A 582 -3.92 17.64 -69.20
N MET A 583 -2.62 17.75 -69.53
CA MET A 583 -1.70 18.75 -68.94
C MET A 583 -1.95 20.19 -69.43
N ARG A 584 -2.75 20.38 -70.48
CA ARG A 584 -3.11 21.71 -71.01
C ARG A 584 -4.38 22.29 -70.38
N ARG A 585 -5.12 21.50 -69.59
CA ARG A 585 -6.36 21.95 -68.96
C ARG A 585 -6.10 22.99 -67.86
N PRO A 586 -6.88 24.09 -67.79
CA PRO A 586 -6.66 25.15 -66.81
C PRO A 586 -6.75 24.69 -65.35
N GLU A 587 -7.55 23.64 -65.08
CA GLU A 587 -7.73 23.08 -63.74
C GLU A 587 -6.48 22.34 -63.22
N VAL A 588 -5.68 21.76 -64.12
CA VAL A 588 -4.42 21.06 -63.81
C VAL A 588 -3.22 22.01 -63.84
N ARG A 589 -3.28 23.05 -64.67
CA ARG A 589 -2.16 23.99 -64.88
C ARG A 589 -2.05 25.07 -63.80
N ARG A 590 -3.15 25.45 -63.15
CA ARG A 590 -3.18 26.47 -62.09
C ARG A 590 -2.50 26.04 -60.77
N PRO A 591 -2.65 24.80 -60.27
CA PRO A 591 -1.98 24.36 -59.05
C PRO A 591 -0.47 24.11 -59.19
N LEU A 592 0.03 23.93 -60.42
CA LEU A 592 1.43 23.60 -60.70
C LEU A 592 2.30 24.80 -61.13
N ALA A 593 1.71 25.98 -61.27
CA ALA A 593 2.42 27.22 -61.54
C ALA A 593 3.18 27.68 -60.27
N GLY A 594 4.39 27.16 -60.10
CA GLY A 594 5.26 27.45 -58.95
C GLY A 594 6.19 26.30 -58.55
N LEU A 595 5.96 25.08 -59.06
CA LEU A 595 6.76 23.88 -58.75
C LEU A 595 7.67 23.39 -59.90
N GLY A 596 7.80 24.18 -60.97
CA GLY A 596 8.51 23.76 -62.19
C GLY A 596 9.99 23.40 -61.98
N ASP A 597 10.67 24.12 -61.10
CA ASP A 597 12.09 23.89 -60.81
C ASP A 597 12.26 22.77 -59.76
N THR A 598 11.34 22.67 -58.80
CA THR A 598 11.35 21.70 -57.70
C THR A 598 11.05 20.27 -58.17
N LEU A 599 10.15 20.11 -59.14
CA LEU A 599 9.82 18.79 -59.72
C LEU A 599 10.93 18.30 -60.66
N ARG A 600 11.68 19.21 -61.29
CA ARG A 600 12.83 18.85 -62.13
C ARG A 600 14.01 18.38 -61.27
N GLU A 601 14.30 19.07 -60.17
CA GLU A 601 15.32 18.65 -59.19
C GLU A 601 14.97 17.31 -58.53
N ALA A 602 13.70 17.11 -58.15
CA ALA A 602 13.27 15.84 -57.55
C ALA A 602 13.39 14.66 -58.54
N HIS A 603 13.10 14.88 -59.82
CA HIS A 603 13.26 13.87 -60.86
C HIS A 603 14.74 13.53 -61.13
N GLU A 604 15.63 14.52 -61.14
CA GLU A 604 17.09 14.29 -61.26
C GLU A 604 17.66 13.56 -60.03
N LEU A 605 17.17 13.86 -58.83
CA LEU A 605 17.60 13.19 -57.59
C LEU A 605 17.19 11.71 -57.57
N VAL A 606 15.94 11.41 -57.95
CA VAL A 606 15.41 10.03 -58.01
C VAL A 606 16.14 9.21 -59.07
N MET A 607 16.46 9.81 -60.22
CA MET A 607 17.27 9.14 -61.25
C MET A 607 18.72 8.90 -60.80
N SER A 608 19.28 9.73 -59.92
CA SER A 608 20.63 9.52 -59.36
C SER A 608 20.70 8.37 -58.33
N CYS A 609 19.57 8.04 -57.68
CA CYS A 609 19.51 7.04 -56.62
C CYS A 609 19.21 5.61 -57.12
N GLN A 610 18.83 5.42 -58.38
CA GLN A 610 18.50 4.08 -58.93
C GLN A 610 19.72 3.15 -59.15
N GLY A 611 20.93 3.56 -58.73
CA GLY A 611 22.16 2.78 -58.91
C GLY A 611 22.85 2.26 -57.64
N MET A 612 22.34 2.53 -56.43
CA MET A 612 23.07 2.23 -55.19
C MET A 612 22.38 1.13 -54.36
N THR A 613 22.97 -0.06 -54.33
CA THR A 613 22.64 -1.16 -53.41
C THR A 613 23.43 -0.99 -52.10
N MET A 614 22.75 -0.91 -50.95
CA MET A 614 23.39 -0.93 -49.62
C MET A 614 23.26 -2.31 -48.96
N HIS A 615 24.40 -2.88 -48.56
CA HIS A 615 24.51 -4.07 -47.73
C HIS A 615 24.28 -3.74 -46.26
N TRP A 616 23.52 -4.59 -45.56
CA TRP A 616 23.36 -4.58 -44.11
C TRP A 616 24.48 -5.38 -43.43
N PHE A 617 25.03 -4.86 -42.32
CA PHE A 617 25.85 -5.65 -41.39
C PHE A 617 25.26 -5.61 -39.98
N ASP A 618 25.08 -6.81 -39.43
CA ASP A 618 24.66 -7.16 -38.07
C ASP A 618 25.64 -6.66 -36.99
N THR A 619 25.13 -6.43 -35.77
CA THR A 619 25.94 -6.19 -34.57
C THR A 619 25.65 -7.21 -33.47
N THR A 620 26.70 -7.90 -33.02
CA THR A 620 26.80 -8.59 -31.71
C THR A 620 28.02 -8.02 -30.96
N PRO A 621 28.05 -8.03 -29.61
CA PRO A 621 28.95 -7.19 -28.82
C PRO A 621 30.24 -7.90 -28.38
N MET A 622 31.33 -7.13 -28.21
CA MET A 622 32.55 -7.56 -27.50
C MET A 622 33.03 -6.51 -26.48
N ILE A 623 33.67 -7.03 -25.44
CA ILE A 623 33.92 -6.45 -24.11
C ILE A 623 35.42 -6.13 -23.91
N LEU A 624 35.70 -4.92 -23.37
CA LEU A 624 36.87 -4.41 -22.55
C LEU A 624 38.24 -4.05 -23.18
N PRO A 625 39.13 -3.29 -22.48
CA PRO A 625 38.97 -2.31 -21.37
C PRO A 625 39.78 -0.98 -21.52
N GLY A 626 39.41 0.05 -20.73
CA GLY A 626 40.37 1.00 -20.13
C GLY A 626 40.79 2.27 -20.91
N GLY A 627 40.48 3.45 -20.35
CA GLY A 627 41.20 4.71 -20.63
C GLY A 627 40.34 5.92 -20.98
N SER A 628 40.05 6.78 -20.00
CA SER A 628 39.89 8.23 -20.20
C SER A 628 41.29 8.89 -20.22
N PRO A 629 41.52 10.18 -20.61
CA PRO A 629 40.58 11.30 -20.74
C PRO A 629 40.84 12.29 -21.91
N LYS A 630 39.87 13.20 -22.16
CA LYS A 630 40.02 14.69 -22.25
C LYS A 630 39.09 15.36 -23.26
N CYS A 631 38.46 16.43 -22.77
CA CYS A 631 37.71 17.44 -23.48
C CYS A 631 38.45 18.05 -24.68
N MET A 632 37.73 18.33 -25.77
CA MET A 632 38.10 19.43 -26.65
C MET A 632 36.87 20.13 -27.26
N ASN A 633 37.01 21.46 -27.30
CA ASN A 633 36.01 22.51 -27.48
C ASN A 633 35.11 22.46 -28.72
N GLN A 634 33.85 22.84 -28.49
CA GLN A 634 32.98 23.54 -29.43
C GLN A 634 33.68 24.80 -29.98
N ARG A 635 33.79 24.93 -31.32
CA ARG A 635 33.77 26.18 -32.12
C ARG A 635 34.35 25.92 -33.52
N ARG A 636 33.52 25.46 -34.48
CA ARG A 636 33.67 25.72 -35.93
C ARG A 636 32.58 24.98 -36.73
N MET A 637 31.45 25.65 -36.94
CA MET A 637 30.61 25.58 -38.16
C MET A 637 29.35 26.43 -37.94
N ARG A 638 29.57 27.73 -37.70
CA ARG A 638 28.58 28.78 -37.96
C ARG A 638 29.26 29.81 -38.84
N ARG A 639 29.22 29.58 -40.15
CA ARG A 639 29.44 30.57 -41.21
C ARG A 639 28.79 30.02 -42.46
N ASN A 640 27.48 30.24 -42.57
CA ASN A 640 26.75 30.66 -43.77
C ASN A 640 25.25 30.65 -43.42
N PHE A 641 24.53 31.63 -43.95
CA PHE A 641 23.12 31.98 -43.68
C PHE A 641 22.86 32.84 -42.44
N GLY A 642 23.11 34.13 -42.64
CA GLY A 642 22.40 35.20 -41.95
C GLY A 642 21.12 35.58 -42.70
N SER A 643 20.12 35.97 -41.91
CA SER A 643 18.97 36.83 -42.19
C SER A 643 18.00 36.45 -43.30
N LEU A 644 16.87 35.86 -42.90
CA LEU A 644 15.54 36.33 -43.30
C LEU A 644 14.56 36.07 -42.15
N THR A 645 13.79 37.10 -41.84
CA THR A 645 12.94 37.28 -40.67
C THR A 645 11.54 36.69 -40.87
N SER A 646 10.99 36.21 -39.75
CA SER A 646 9.57 36.14 -39.36
C SER A 646 8.58 35.27 -40.15
N SER A 647 7.83 34.50 -39.36
CA SER A 647 6.53 33.85 -39.61
C SER A 647 6.53 32.44 -40.21
N GLY A 648 5.79 31.55 -39.55
CA GLY A 648 5.21 30.35 -40.16
C GLY A 648 5.89 29.01 -39.85
N HIS A 649 5.26 28.24 -38.97
CA HIS A 649 5.10 26.77 -39.00
C HIS A 649 6.26 25.90 -39.52
N CYS A 650 6.95 25.21 -38.58
CA CYS A 650 7.66 23.97 -38.87
C CYS A 650 6.65 22.81 -39.01
N ALA A 651 6.49 22.31 -40.23
CA ALA A 651 6.00 20.97 -40.52
C ALA A 651 6.72 20.49 -41.79
N LEU A 652 7.53 19.44 -41.67
CA LEU A 652 7.69 18.32 -42.62
C LEU A 652 8.97 17.55 -42.27
N LEU A 653 8.78 16.47 -41.52
CA LEU A 653 9.54 15.22 -41.66
C LEU A 653 8.59 14.09 -41.20
N ALA A 654 7.74 13.67 -42.14
CA ALA A 654 7.10 12.37 -42.24
C ALA A 654 6.87 12.13 -43.74
#